data_AF-A0A7X6TGK0-F1
#
_entry.id   AF-A0A7X6TGK0-F1
#
_cell.length_a   1.000
_cell.length_b   1.000
_cell.length_c   1.000
_cell.angle_alpha   90.00
_cell.angle_beta   90.00
_cell.angle_gamma   90.00
#
_symmetry.space_group_name_H-M   'P 1'
#
loop_
_entity.id
_entity.type
_entity.pdbx_description
1 polymer ?
#
loop_
_entity_poly.entity_id
_entity_poly.type
_entity_poly.pdbx_seq_one_letter_code
_entity_poly.pdbx_strand_id
1 'polypeptide(L)'
;HEELHAHLQRRKAQGIRMNINHLGEAVLGEGEAAHRLATYIRDMEDADIEYISIKISTIFSQISSLDFEHTVATLVERLSAIYRVAQQNFFIRPDGTRVAKFVNLDMEEYRDLEITYQAFIATLEQEEFRDYSAGIVLQAYLPDSFAIQRQLTEWARARVAAGGAPIKLRIVKGANMEMERLESVLNNWPLAPYDNKLEVDANYKRMVTFGMEPDNIAAVNLGVASHNLFELAYAAVLAKAKGVSHLFYFEMLEGMADHVRRALQETSGDVLLYAPVAGKDEFINAIAYLIRRLDENTAPENFLRYAPDLQVGSGEWRFLKEGFLAGCRTMATAQDRPNRIQDRTTETFAPEVSTLHRNSFVNAPDTDWSMAPNRRWAATIRDRWMQAPGNEPMQIPLVIGGAEILADRATADCCDPNRADARVVVGRHALATAEDAGRARETAHRDPDGWRSLSAAQRHEVLARVAMELRTSRGDLIGAAAADTGKVFTEADVEVSEAIDFAEFYPHAVREYDRRPNLEVRGRGVALVISPWNFPIAIPCGGIVAALAAGNTVVFKPASDAVFTAWVLCQCFWRAGVSRNTLQFVPCSGAEVGPVLTASPLVDCIILTGGTDTGLRILQQAPSVYLAAETGGKNATIVTDMADKDQAIK
;
A
#
# COMPACT_ATOMS: atom_id res chain seq x y z
N HIS A 1 36.04 8.49 -2.66
CA HIS A 1 36.52 8.90 -1.32
C HIS A 1 37.36 10.17 -1.34
N GLU A 2 38.43 10.27 -2.14
CA GLU A 2 39.33 11.43 -2.12
C GLU A 2 38.66 12.77 -2.52
N GLU A 3 37.82 12.77 -3.56
CA GLU A 3 37.06 13.95 -3.99
C GLU A 3 36.03 14.41 -2.95
N LEU A 4 35.34 13.46 -2.30
CA LEU A 4 34.39 13.74 -1.22
C LEU A 4 35.12 14.38 -0.03
N HIS A 5 36.22 13.78 0.42
CA HIS A 5 37.02 14.32 1.51
C HIS A 5 37.49 15.75 1.20
N ALA A 6 38.04 15.99 0.01
CA ALA A 6 38.44 17.34 -0.41
C ALA A 6 37.26 18.33 -0.42
N HIS A 7 36.07 17.89 -0.84
CA HIS A 7 34.85 18.69 -0.75
C HIS A 7 34.46 19.02 0.70
N LEU A 8 34.47 18.03 1.60
CA LEU A 8 34.14 18.20 3.01
C LEU A 8 35.11 19.16 3.70
N GLN A 9 36.42 19.05 3.44
CA GLN A 9 37.41 20.00 3.99
C GLN A 9 37.15 21.43 3.52
N ARG A 10 36.81 21.63 2.24
CA ARG A 10 36.47 22.96 1.71
C ARG A 10 35.24 23.54 2.39
N ARG A 11 34.19 22.74 2.59
CA ARG A 11 32.96 23.17 3.27
C ARG A 11 33.20 23.45 4.76
N LYS A 12 33.99 22.62 5.43
CA LYS A 12 34.44 22.83 6.80
C LYS A 12 35.20 24.15 6.96
N ALA A 13 36.12 24.46 6.03
CA ALA A 13 36.85 25.74 6.01
C ALA A 13 35.95 26.96 5.76
N GLN A 14 34.79 26.77 5.13
CA GLN A 14 33.77 27.80 4.93
C GLN A 14 32.82 27.94 6.14
N GLY A 15 32.98 27.14 7.20
CA GLY A 15 32.07 27.15 8.35
C GLY A 15 30.69 26.57 8.01
N ILE A 16 30.62 25.62 7.07
CA ILE A 16 29.39 24.96 6.63
C ILE A 16 29.39 23.53 7.18
N ARG A 17 28.28 23.11 7.79
CA ARG A 17 28.09 21.72 8.22
C ARG A 17 27.48 20.90 7.09
N MET A 18 27.88 19.64 7.00
CA MET A 18 27.47 18.74 5.92
C MET A 18 26.72 17.56 6.48
N ASN A 19 25.53 17.28 5.95
CA ASN A 19 24.82 16.02 6.11
C ASN A 19 24.97 15.21 4.82
N ILE A 20 25.60 14.05 4.89
CA ILE A 20 25.83 13.17 3.75
C ILE A 20 24.66 12.21 3.57
N ASN A 21 24.14 12.13 2.35
CA ASN A 21 23.16 11.13 1.94
C ASN A 21 23.68 10.40 0.70
N HIS A 22 23.98 9.11 0.85
CA HIS A 22 24.38 8.28 -0.29
C HIS A 22 23.18 8.01 -1.19
N LEU A 23 23.26 8.49 -2.42
CA LEU A 23 22.41 8.06 -3.51
C LEU A 23 22.83 6.66 -3.96
N GLY A 24 21.91 5.93 -4.57
CA GLY A 24 22.22 4.71 -5.29
C GLY A 24 20.93 4.00 -5.69
N GLU A 25 21.09 2.80 -6.23
CA GLU A 25 19.99 1.97 -6.74
C GLU A 25 18.98 1.65 -5.64
N ALA A 26 17.75 1.32 -6.04
CA ALA A 26 16.78 0.76 -5.12
C ALA A 26 17.38 -0.51 -4.51
N VAL A 27 17.26 -0.67 -3.20
CA VAL A 27 17.75 -1.88 -2.52
C VAL A 27 16.71 -2.98 -2.73
N LEU A 28 17.01 -3.92 -3.62
CA LEU A 28 16.08 -4.99 -4.03
C LEU A 28 16.35 -6.30 -3.30
N GLY A 29 17.52 -6.43 -2.67
CA GLY A 29 17.89 -7.62 -1.91
C GLY A 29 18.73 -7.34 -0.67
N GLU A 30 18.81 -8.35 0.21
CA GLU A 30 19.50 -8.23 1.50
C GLU A 30 21.02 -8.06 1.38
N GLY A 31 21.63 -8.51 0.28
CA GLY A 31 23.05 -8.26 0.00
C GLY A 31 23.36 -6.78 -0.22
N GLU A 32 22.51 -6.07 -0.97
CA GLU A 32 22.61 -4.63 -1.20
C GLU A 32 22.31 -3.84 0.07
N ALA A 33 21.28 -4.27 0.83
CA ALA A 33 20.94 -3.68 2.12
C ALA A 33 22.12 -3.77 3.11
N ALA A 34 22.76 -4.94 3.19
CA ALA A 34 23.94 -5.15 4.03
C ALA A 34 25.15 -4.32 3.56
N HIS A 35 25.36 -4.19 2.25
CA HIS A 35 26.41 -3.34 1.69
C HIS A 35 26.22 -1.88 2.07
N ARG A 36 24.98 -1.37 1.92
CA ARG A 36 24.63 0.00 2.27
C ARG A 36 24.76 0.27 3.76
N LEU A 37 24.30 -0.65 4.61
CA LEU A 37 24.49 -0.61 6.06
C LEU A 37 25.98 -0.49 6.42
N ALA A 38 26.84 -1.29 5.77
CA ALA A 38 28.29 -1.22 5.98
C ALA A 38 28.90 0.12 5.53
N THR A 39 28.36 0.75 4.47
CA THR A 39 28.76 2.11 4.05
C THR A 39 28.45 3.14 5.13
N TYR A 40 27.23 3.13 5.67
CA TYR A 40 26.85 4.06 6.75
C TYR A 40 27.68 3.87 8.02
N ILE A 41 28.02 2.62 8.37
CA ILE A 41 28.94 2.33 9.48
C ILE A 41 30.32 2.96 9.22
N ARG A 42 30.89 2.79 8.03
CA ARG A 42 32.19 3.39 7.67
C ARG A 42 32.15 4.92 7.72
N ASP A 43 31.05 5.56 7.29
CA ASP A 43 30.91 7.01 7.40
C ASP A 43 30.91 7.46 8.88
N MET A 44 30.28 6.67 9.75
CA MET A 44 30.29 6.90 11.19
C MET A 44 31.65 6.59 11.84
N GLU A 45 32.62 6.02 11.12
CA GLU A 45 34.02 5.92 11.54
C GLU A 45 34.89 7.06 10.97
N ASP A 46 34.56 7.59 9.79
CA ASP A 46 35.34 8.63 9.09
C ASP A 46 35.42 9.96 9.87
N ALA A 47 36.63 10.42 10.20
CA ALA A 47 36.85 11.62 11.02
C ALA A 47 36.31 12.92 10.40
N ASP A 48 36.03 12.94 9.09
CA ASP A 48 35.59 14.11 8.35
C ASP A 48 34.07 14.19 8.16
N ILE A 49 33.34 13.16 8.59
CA ILE A 49 31.88 13.11 8.52
C ILE A 49 31.29 13.33 9.92
N GLU A 50 30.61 14.46 10.09
CA GLU A 50 29.85 14.79 11.31
C GLU A 50 28.45 14.13 11.30
N TYR A 51 27.80 14.10 10.13
CA TYR A 51 26.36 13.89 10.02
C TYR A 51 26.02 13.08 8.77
N ILE A 52 25.19 12.03 8.90
CA ILE A 52 24.57 11.32 7.77
C ILE A 52 23.04 11.30 7.84
N SER A 53 22.41 11.16 6.68
CA SER A 53 21.00 10.87 6.52
C SER A 53 20.85 9.48 5.92
N ILE A 54 19.98 8.66 6.49
CA ILE A 54 19.71 7.29 6.06
C ILE A 54 18.20 7.07 5.88
N LYS A 55 17.82 6.06 5.11
CA LYS A 55 16.43 5.68 4.86
C LYS A 55 16.22 4.22 5.24
N ILE A 56 15.04 3.87 5.75
CA ILE A 56 14.76 2.48 6.14
C ILE A 56 14.84 1.53 4.95
N SER A 57 14.37 1.98 3.77
CA SER A 57 14.43 1.20 2.52
C SER A 57 15.86 0.87 2.09
N THR A 58 16.83 1.72 2.47
CA THR A 58 18.23 1.52 2.09
C THR A 58 18.97 0.53 2.99
N ILE A 59 18.40 0.20 4.14
CA ILE A 59 18.98 -0.75 5.08
C ILE A 59 18.14 -2.00 5.24
N PHE A 60 16.97 -2.13 4.61
CA PHE A 60 16.17 -3.36 4.61
C PHE A 60 15.34 -3.49 3.33
N SER A 61 15.49 -4.60 2.60
CA SER A 61 14.87 -4.79 1.28
C SER A 61 13.44 -5.34 1.36
N GLN A 62 13.06 -5.97 2.49
CA GLN A 62 11.80 -6.69 2.65
C GLN A 62 10.81 -5.96 3.58
N ILE A 63 10.74 -4.63 3.49
CA ILE A 63 9.81 -3.83 4.29
C ILE A 63 8.38 -4.24 3.95
N SER A 64 7.63 -4.65 4.97
CA SER A 64 6.23 -5.04 4.83
C SER A 64 5.39 -4.39 5.93
N SER A 65 4.39 -3.62 5.53
CA SER A 65 3.43 -3.09 6.50
C SER A 65 2.65 -4.22 7.16
N LEU A 66 2.34 -5.30 6.44
CA LEU A 66 1.58 -6.42 7.01
C LEU A 66 2.38 -7.18 8.07
N ASP A 67 3.69 -7.37 7.85
CA ASP A 67 4.61 -7.98 8.80
C ASP A 67 5.33 -6.92 9.65
N PHE A 68 4.52 -6.07 10.29
CA PHE A 68 4.97 -4.84 10.94
C PHE A 68 5.99 -5.09 12.07
N GLU A 69 5.72 -6.06 12.94
CA GLU A 69 6.55 -6.33 14.13
C GLU A 69 7.93 -6.84 13.72
N HIS A 70 8.00 -7.78 12.78
CA HIS A 70 9.27 -8.29 12.25
C HIS A 70 10.04 -7.19 11.53
N THR A 71 9.37 -6.42 10.66
CA THR A 71 9.98 -5.29 9.94
C THR A 71 10.59 -4.28 10.89
N VAL A 72 9.85 -3.85 11.93
CA VAL A 72 10.36 -2.91 12.93
C VAL A 72 11.52 -3.53 13.71
N ALA A 73 11.44 -4.80 14.13
CA ALA A 73 12.51 -5.46 14.86
C ALA A 73 13.83 -5.55 14.04
N THR A 74 13.74 -5.89 12.76
CA THR A 74 14.90 -5.93 11.86
C THR A 74 15.49 -4.54 11.62
N LEU A 75 14.65 -3.52 11.45
CA LEU A 75 15.12 -2.14 11.32
C LEU A 75 15.80 -1.65 12.60
N VAL A 76 15.25 -1.98 13.77
CA VAL A 76 15.84 -1.66 15.07
C VAL A 76 17.24 -2.26 15.19
N GLU A 77 17.43 -3.53 14.83
CA GLU A 77 18.76 -4.17 14.84
C GLU A 77 19.78 -3.41 13.98
N ARG A 78 19.39 -3.02 12.76
CA ARG A 78 20.27 -2.35 11.80
C ARG A 78 20.55 -0.90 12.18
N LEU A 79 19.55 -0.18 12.68
CA LEU A 79 19.71 1.17 13.21
C LEU A 79 20.62 1.15 14.44
N SER A 80 20.44 0.19 15.37
CA SER A 80 21.33 0.02 16.52
C SER A 80 22.79 -0.16 16.09
N ALA A 81 23.06 -0.91 15.02
CA ALA A 81 24.43 -1.08 14.52
C ALA A 81 25.08 0.24 14.10
N ILE A 82 24.34 1.11 13.39
CA ILE A 82 24.86 2.43 12.97
C ILE A 82 25.00 3.35 14.18
N TYR A 83 23.99 3.42 15.04
CA TYR A 83 23.96 4.34 16.19
C TYR A 83 25.08 4.04 17.18
N ARG A 84 25.39 2.76 17.40
CA ARG A 84 26.49 2.34 18.28
C ARG A 84 27.84 2.88 17.81
N VAL A 85 28.09 2.81 16.50
CA VAL A 85 29.33 3.34 15.91
C VAL A 85 29.34 4.86 15.94
N ALA A 86 28.21 5.51 15.67
CA ALA A 86 28.08 6.96 15.75
C ALA A 86 28.32 7.51 17.17
N GLN A 87 27.81 6.83 18.20
CA GLN A 87 27.99 7.18 19.62
C GLN A 87 29.44 6.99 20.11
N GLN A 88 30.16 6.01 19.56
CA GLN A 88 31.56 5.72 19.93
C GLN A 88 32.57 6.65 19.26
N ASN A 89 32.18 7.33 18.18
CA ASN A 89 33.04 8.20 17.37
C ASN A 89 32.63 9.68 17.50
N PHE A 90 33.56 10.57 17.16
CA PHE A 90 33.37 12.00 17.35
C PHE A 90 33.93 12.80 16.18
N PHE A 91 33.30 13.93 15.90
CA PHE A 91 33.78 14.91 14.94
C PHE A 91 34.40 16.10 15.66
N ILE A 92 35.52 16.61 15.12
CA ILE A 92 36.20 17.80 15.64
C ILE A 92 35.84 18.99 14.76
N ARG A 93 35.10 19.94 15.33
CA ARG A 93 34.72 21.19 14.65
C ARG A 93 35.91 22.13 14.48
N PRO A 94 35.81 23.14 13.58
CA PRO A 94 36.91 24.09 13.35
C PRO A 94 37.38 24.86 14.59
N ASP A 95 36.51 25.02 15.58
CA ASP A 95 36.81 25.64 16.87
C ASP A 95 37.49 24.69 17.88
N GLY A 96 37.74 23.44 17.49
CA GLY A 96 38.30 22.39 18.34
C GLY A 96 37.27 21.63 19.19
N THR A 97 35.98 22.00 19.11
CA THR A 97 34.92 21.35 19.87
C THR A 97 34.71 19.92 19.38
N ARG A 98 34.68 18.97 20.32
CA ARG A 98 34.38 17.56 20.07
C ARG A 98 32.88 17.33 20.18
N VAL A 99 32.25 16.90 19.09
CA VAL A 99 30.81 16.62 19.02
C VAL A 99 30.56 15.16 18.66
N ALA A 100 29.49 14.57 19.18
CA ALA A 100 29.05 13.24 18.77
C ALA A 100 28.67 13.26 17.29
N LYS A 101 28.90 12.14 16.59
CA LYS A 101 28.39 11.97 15.23
C LYS A 101 26.88 11.82 15.25
N PHE A 102 26.24 12.23 14.16
CA PHE A 102 24.79 12.36 14.10
C PHE A 102 24.20 11.57 12.94
N VAL A 103 23.17 10.79 13.24
CA VAL A 103 22.41 10.03 12.24
C VAL A 103 20.98 10.54 12.20
N ASN A 104 20.49 10.84 11.01
CA ASN A 104 19.13 11.30 10.77
C ASN A 104 18.36 10.31 9.90
N LEU A 105 17.22 9.86 10.38
CA LEU A 105 16.33 8.99 9.64
C LEU A 105 15.42 9.84 8.74
N ASP A 106 15.67 9.77 7.43
CA ASP A 106 14.84 10.40 6.41
C ASP A 106 13.49 9.68 6.27
N MET A 107 12.47 10.42 5.84
CA MET A 107 11.10 9.93 5.67
C MET A 107 10.77 9.78 4.19
N GLU A 108 10.16 8.65 3.83
CA GLU A 108 9.90 8.22 2.45
C GLU A 108 8.41 8.35 2.10
N GLU A 109 7.80 7.35 1.46
CA GLU A 109 6.37 7.31 1.16
C GLU A 109 5.50 7.15 2.41
N TYR A 110 4.22 7.50 2.31
CA TYR A 110 3.25 7.45 3.41
C TYR A 110 3.17 6.06 4.06
N ARG A 111 3.25 5.00 3.26
CA ARG A 111 3.21 3.61 3.74
C ARG A 111 4.31 3.25 4.76
N ASP A 112 5.42 3.99 4.73
CA ASP A 112 6.60 3.77 5.56
C ASP A 112 6.64 4.68 6.79
N LEU A 113 5.70 5.63 6.91
CA LEU A 113 5.67 6.64 7.98
C LEU A 113 5.61 6.02 9.38
N GLU A 114 4.67 5.09 9.59
CA GLU A 114 4.49 4.45 10.90
C GLU A 114 5.67 3.53 11.23
N ILE A 115 6.18 2.78 10.25
CA ILE A 115 7.33 1.88 10.40
C ILE A 115 8.57 2.69 10.78
N THR A 116 8.84 3.77 10.07
CA THR A 116 9.98 4.66 10.32
C THR A 116 9.90 5.29 11.72
N TYR A 117 8.72 5.78 12.11
CA TYR A 117 8.47 6.32 13.43
C TYR A 117 8.70 5.29 14.54
N GLN A 118 8.12 4.09 14.42
CA GLN A 118 8.26 3.04 15.44
C GLN A 118 9.69 2.50 15.52
N ALA A 119 10.36 2.28 14.39
CA ALA A 119 11.77 1.85 14.38
C ALA A 119 12.69 2.89 15.04
N PHE A 120 12.45 4.19 14.82
CA PHE A 120 13.21 5.26 15.47
C PHE A 120 13.04 5.25 16.99
N ILE A 121 11.79 5.21 17.46
CA ILE A 121 11.45 5.20 18.89
C ILE A 121 12.02 3.96 19.56
N ALA A 122 11.71 2.77 19.05
CA ALA A 122 12.11 1.49 19.63
C ALA A 122 13.65 1.31 19.65
N THR A 123 14.37 1.88 18.67
CA THR A 123 15.83 1.90 18.73
C THR A 123 16.31 2.75 19.90
N LEU A 124 15.84 3.99 20.04
CA LEU A 124 16.29 4.89 21.09
C LEU A 124 15.83 4.49 22.50
N GLU A 125 14.80 3.66 22.64
CA GLU A 125 14.36 3.10 23.92
C GLU A 125 15.33 2.07 24.51
N GLN A 126 16.28 1.55 23.73
CA GLN A 126 17.34 0.70 24.26
C GLN A 126 18.25 1.51 25.20
N GLU A 127 18.59 0.95 26.37
CA GLU A 127 19.37 1.64 27.40
C GLU A 127 20.74 2.13 26.87
N GLU A 128 21.37 1.40 25.93
CA GLU A 128 22.66 1.80 25.34
C GLU A 128 22.59 3.16 24.62
N PHE A 129 21.42 3.54 24.11
CA PHE A 129 21.21 4.79 23.38
C PHE A 129 20.56 5.88 24.21
N ARG A 130 20.38 5.71 25.53
CA ARG A 130 19.73 6.71 26.41
C ARG A 130 20.34 8.11 26.27
N ASP A 131 21.67 8.20 26.19
CA ASP A 131 22.41 9.46 26.08
C ASP A 131 22.74 9.85 24.63
N TYR A 132 22.27 9.07 23.65
CA TYR A 132 22.49 9.34 22.23
C TYR A 132 21.34 10.18 21.65
N SER A 133 21.70 11.18 20.84
CA SER A 133 20.77 12.04 20.11
C SER A 133 20.78 11.66 18.63
N ALA A 134 19.61 11.31 18.11
CA ALA A 134 19.39 11.01 16.70
C ALA A 134 18.28 11.90 16.12
N GLY A 135 18.21 11.96 14.79
CA GLY A 135 17.22 12.76 14.07
C GLY A 135 16.18 11.92 13.34
N ILE A 136 14.98 12.47 13.17
CA ILE A 136 13.93 11.94 12.30
C ILE A 136 13.33 13.06 11.46
N VAL A 137 12.86 12.74 10.25
CA VAL A 137 12.13 13.68 9.38
C VAL A 137 10.62 13.52 9.55
N LEU A 138 9.88 14.64 9.57
CA LEU A 138 8.43 14.64 9.31
C LEU A 138 8.09 15.60 8.17
N GLN A 139 7.11 15.18 7.36
CA GLN A 139 6.73 15.87 6.13
C GLN A 139 5.43 16.64 6.33
N ALA A 140 5.51 17.98 6.31
CA ALA A 140 4.39 18.86 6.56
C ALA A 140 3.25 18.76 5.52
N TYR A 141 3.48 18.11 4.37
CA TYR A 141 2.44 17.84 3.39
C TYR A 141 1.45 16.75 3.82
N LEU A 142 1.72 16.02 4.91
CA LEU A 142 0.81 15.03 5.47
C LEU A 142 0.00 15.70 6.58
N PRO A 143 -1.34 15.57 6.59
CA PRO A 143 -2.16 16.00 7.72
C PRO A 143 -1.72 15.38 9.06
N ASP A 144 -1.26 14.14 9.02
CA ASP A 144 -0.85 13.30 10.16
C ASP A 144 0.40 13.79 10.87
N SER A 145 1.30 14.43 10.11
CA SER A 145 2.63 14.83 10.57
C SER A 145 2.60 15.67 11.84
N PHE A 146 1.58 16.51 12.03
CA PHE A 146 1.46 17.34 13.22
C PHE A 146 1.04 16.53 14.45
N ALA A 147 0.13 15.57 14.30
CA ALA A 147 -0.24 14.66 15.38
C ALA A 147 0.94 13.78 15.80
N ILE A 148 1.69 13.25 14.82
CA ILE A 148 2.90 12.45 15.05
C ILE A 148 3.98 13.30 15.74
N GLN A 149 4.19 14.55 15.30
CA GLN A 149 5.13 15.46 15.98
C GLN A 149 4.76 15.64 17.46
N ARG A 150 3.47 15.83 17.79
CA ARG A 150 3.04 15.98 19.18
C ARG A 150 3.35 14.73 20.02
N GLN A 151 3.06 13.55 19.49
CA GLN A 151 3.38 12.27 20.15
C GLN A 151 4.88 12.09 20.33
N LEU A 152 5.68 12.37 19.29
CA LEU A 152 7.13 12.33 19.33
C LEU A 152 7.71 13.30 20.38
N THR A 153 7.17 14.52 20.46
CA THR A 153 7.59 15.51 21.48
C THR A 153 7.21 15.07 22.89
N GLU A 154 6.03 14.50 23.11
CA GLU A 154 5.64 13.97 24.42
C GLU A 154 6.59 12.84 24.87
N TRP A 155 6.86 11.88 24.00
CA TRP A 155 7.85 10.83 24.25
C TRP A 155 9.25 11.39 24.54
N ALA A 156 9.73 12.33 23.73
CA ALA A 156 11.05 12.93 23.90
C ALA A 156 11.16 13.71 25.21
N ARG A 157 10.10 14.40 25.64
CA ARG A 157 10.04 15.08 26.94
C ARG A 157 10.15 14.08 28.09
N ALA A 158 9.44 12.95 28.01
CA ALA A 158 9.55 11.89 29.02
C ALA A 158 10.98 11.30 29.06
N ARG A 159 11.58 11.05 27.90
CA ARG A 159 12.98 10.61 27.76
C ARG A 159 13.97 11.59 28.42
N VAL A 160 13.85 12.89 28.13
CA VAL A 160 14.72 13.92 28.72
C VAL A 160 14.48 14.09 30.22
N ALA A 161 13.23 14.01 30.67
CA ALA A 161 12.90 14.04 32.09
C ALA A 161 13.48 12.83 32.85
N ALA A 162 13.59 11.69 32.18
CA ALA A 162 14.29 10.50 32.69
C ALA A 162 15.83 10.62 32.58
N GLY A 163 16.38 11.74 32.13
CA GLY A 163 17.82 11.99 32.02
C GLY A 163 18.45 11.52 30.71
N GLY A 164 17.66 11.13 29.71
CA GLY A 164 18.17 10.82 28.37
C GLY A 164 18.43 12.06 27.51
N ALA A 165 19.11 11.87 26.38
CA ALA A 165 19.39 12.94 25.43
C ALA A 165 18.15 13.37 24.62
N PRO A 166 18.05 14.66 24.24
CA PRO A 166 17.01 15.13 23.32
C PRO A 166 17.22 14.53 21.94
N ILE A 167 16.18 14.58 21.10
CA ILE A 167 16.25 14.19 19.69
C ILE A 167 16.21 15.41 18.79
N LYS A 168 16.42 15.20 17.49
CA LYS A 168 16.17 16.21 16.46
C LYS A 168 14.98 15.85 15.59
N LEU A 169 14.14 16.82 15.30
CA LEU A 169 13.11 16.72 14.26
C LEU A 169 13.44 17.65 13.11
N ARG A 170 13.67 17.09 11.92
CA ARG A 170 13.74 17.86 10.68
C ARG A 170 12.35 17.98 10.07
N ILE A 171 11.86 19.21 9.92
CA ILE A 171 10.58 19.49 9.27
C ILE A 171 10.86 19.86 7.82
N VAL A 172 10.35 19.04 6.90
CA VAL A 172 10.33 19.30 5.44
C VAL A 172 8.89 19.53 4.99
N LYS A 173 8.68 20.00 3.77
CA LYS A 173 7.34 19.96 3.16
C LYS A 173 6.96 18.54 2.75
N GLY A 174 7.75 17.92 1.87
CA GLY A 174 7.53 16.57 1.36
C GLY A 174 8.17 16.43 -0.02
N ALA A 175 8.46 15.20 -0.47
CA ALA A 175 9.21 14.96 -1.70
C ALA A 175 8.60 13.87 -2.61
N ASN A 176 7.48 13.26 -2.22
CA ASN A 176 6.93 12.07 -2.88
C ASN A 176 5.52 12.26 -3.45
N MET A 177 5.06 13.51 -3.64
CA MET A 177 3.68 13.83 -4.08
C MET A 177 3.20 13.00 -5.29
N GLU A 178 4.04 12.81 -6.32
CA GLU A 178 3.64 12.06 -7.51
C GLU A 178 3.48 10.56 -7.23
N MET A 179 4.30 9.98 -6.36
CA MET A 179 4.14 8.59 -5.92
C MET A 179 2.86 8.43 -5.09
N GLU A 180 2.58 9.37 -4.19
CA GLU A 180 1.35 9.35 -3.36
C GLU A 180 0.08 9.46 -4.22
N ARG A 181 0.12 10.24 -5.31
CA ARG A 181 -0.98 10.31 -6.29
C ARG A 181 -1.15 9.01 -7.05
N LEU A 182 -0.05 8.39 -7.48
CA LEU A 182 -0.09 7.11 -8.17
C LEU A 182 -0.70 6.04 -7.27
N GLU A 183 -0.24 5.90 -6.03
CA GLU A 183 -0.78 4.94 -5.07
C GLU A 183 -2.26 5.21 -4.74
N SER A 184 -2.65 6.49 -4.63
CA SER A 184 -4.06 6.88 -4.44
C SER A 184 -4.94 6.41 -5.60
N VAL A 185 -4.51 6.62 -6.85
CA VAL A 185 -5.29 6.23 -8.04
C VAL A 185 -5.33 4.71 -8.23
N LEU A 186 -4.18 4.02 -8.13
CA LEU A 186 -4.10 2.58 -8.37
C LEU A 186 -4.97 1.78 -7.40
N ASN A 187 -4.98 2.16 -6.14
CA ASN A 187 -5.68 1.42 -5.08
C ASN A 187 -7.06 2.00 -4.75
N ASN A 188 -7.49 3.05 -5.46
CA ASN A 188 -8.67 3.85 -5.14
C ASN A 188 -8.71 4.34 -3.67
N TRP A 189 -7.55 4.78 -3.15
CA TRP A 189 -7.44 5.35 -1.81
C TRP A 189 -7.52 6.88 -1.85
N PRO A 190 -7.95 7.54 -0.75
CA PRO A 190 -7.80 8.99 -0.61
C PRO A 190 -6.34 9.42 -0.82
N LEU A 191 -6.07 10.61 -1.37
CA LEU A 191 -4.69 11.10 -1.42
C LEU A 191 -4.15 11.30 0.01
N ALA A 192 -3.01 10.69 0.36
CA ALA A 192 -2.48 10.79 1.73
C ALA A 192 -2.06 12.24 2.09
N PRO A 193 -1.25 12.94 1.27
CA PRO A 193 -0.96 14.37 1.47
C PRO A 193 -2.18 15.29 1.30
N TYR A 194 -2.04 16.55 1.73
CA TYR A 194 -2.92 17.62 1.26
C TYR A 194 -2.86 17.73 -0.26
N ASP A 195 -4.00 18.02 -0.88
CA ASP A 195 -4.11 18.20 -2.34
C ASP A 195 -3.71 19.62 -2.80
N ASN A 196 -3.43 20.52 -1.86
CA ASN A 196 -3.14 21.93 -2.13
C ASN A 196 -1.96 22.44 -1.29
N LYS A 197 -1.21 23.38 -1.89
CA LYS A 197 -0.02 23.97 -1.25
C LYS A 197 -0.34 24.81 -0.01
N LEU A 198 -1.50 25.49 0.01
CA LEU A 198 -1.85 26.39 1.10
C LEU A 198 -1.89 25.64 2.44
N GLU A 199 -2.48 24.45 2.47
CA GLU A 199 -2.52 23.61 3.67
C GLU A 199 -1.16 23.01 4.02
N VAL A 200 -0.34 22.63 3.03
CA VAL A 200 1.06 22.22 3.27
C VAL A 200 1.83 23.35 3.98
N ASP A 201 1.73 24.58 3.49
CA ASP A 201 2.43 25.74 4.03
C ASP A 201 1.87 26.20 5.38
N ALA A 202 0.57 25.99 5.62
CA ALA A 202 -0.09 26.23 6.89
C ALA A 202 0.35 25.19 7.94
N ASN A 203 0.36 23.91 7.58
CA ASN A 203 0.79 22.83 8.46
C ASN A 203 2.29 22.93 8.78
N TYR A 204 3.14 23.31 7.81
CA TYR A 204 4.56 23.57 8.06
C TYR A 204 4.76 24.62 9.16
N LYS A 205 4.02 25.74 9.10
CA LYS A 205 4.07 26.78 10.13
C LYS A 205 3.52 26.29 11.46
N ARG A 206 2.44 25.51 11.45
CA ARG A 206 1.85 24.90 12.66
C ARG A 206 2.88 24.01 13.37
N MET A 207 3.58 23.17 12.63
CA MET A 207 4.62 22.28 13.14
C MET A 207 5.83 23.05 13.67
N VAL A 208 6.30 24.08 12.95
CA VAL A 208 7.40 24.95 13.39
C VAL A 208 7.00 25.72 14.66
N THR A 209 5.77 26.27 14.71
CA THR A 209 5.27 27.02 15.87
C THR A 209 5.25 26.17 17.13
N PHE A 210 4.62 25.00 17.03
CA PHE A 210 4.55 24.06 18.14
C PHE A 210 5.94 23.60 18.58
N GLY A 211 6.79 23.23 17.63
CA GLY A 211 8.12 22.74 17.95
C GLY A 211 9.03 23.82 18.54
N MET A 212 8.83 25.10 18.23
CA MET A 212 9.62 26.23 18.78
C MET A 212 9.16 26.72 20.17
N GLU A 213 8.12 26.11 20.76
CA GLU A 213 7.82 26.37 22.18
C GLU A 213 8.99 25.91 23.07
N PRO A 214 9.44 26.71 24.06
CA PRO A 214 10.65 26.42 24.84
C PRO A 214 10.70 25.02 25.44
N ASP A 215 9.59 24.55 26.01
CA ASP A 215 9.49 23.21 26.61
C ASP A 215 9.60 22.09 25.56
N ASN A 216 9.13 22.34 24.33
CA ASN A 216 9.12 21.36 23.26
C ASN A 216 10.50 21.27 22.60
N ILE A 217 11.11 22.42 22.27
CA ILE A 217 12.39 22.45 21.57
C ILE A 217 13.57 22.01 22.44
N ALA A 218 13.43 22.10 23.77
CA ALA A 218 14.41 21.56 24.71
C ALA A 218 14.51 20.02 24.65
N ALA A 219 13.41 19.34 24.29
CA ALA A 219 13.38 17.89 24.12
C ALA A 219 13.53 17.45 22.66
N VAL A 220 13.09 18.30 21.73
CA VAL A 220 13.12 18.05 20.28
C VAL A 220 13.71 19.25 19.55
N ASN A 221 15.03 19.24 19.36
CA ASN A 221 15.72 20.25 18.58
C ASN A 221 15.17 20.29 17.14
N LEU A 222 15.04 21.47 16.55
CA LEU A 222 14.41 21.61 15.23
C LEU A 222 15.41 21.82 14.10
N GLY A 223 15.25 21.02 13.04
CA GLY A 223 15.82 21.27 11.72
C GLY A 223 14.77 21.90 10.80
N VAL A 224 14.94 23.18 10.46
CA VAL A 224 14.03 23.89 9.55
C VAL A 224 14.55 23.72 8.12
N ALA A 225 14.05 22.71 7.42
CA ALA A 225 14.47 22.37 6.07
C ALA A 225 13.59 23.06 5.02
N SER A 226 14.10 24.13 4.40
CA SER A 226 13.38 24.91 3.41
C SER A 226 14.32 25.78 2.57
N HIS A 227 13.89 26.08 1.33
CA HIS A 227 14.53 27.11 0.49
C HIS A 227 13.64 28.35 0.35
N ASN A 228 12.46 28.35 0.95
CA ASN A 228 11.55 29.48 0.91
C ASN A 228 11.97 30.51 1.96
N LEU A 229 12.43 31.67 1.50
CA LEU A 229 12.94 32.75 2.35
C LEU A 229 11.91 33.21 3.40
N PHE A 230 10.62 33.21 3.08
CA PHE A 230 9.58 33.60 4.03
C PHE A 230 9.46 32.60 5.19
N GLU A 231 9.54 31.29 4.91
CA GLU A 231 9.50 30.26 5.95
C GLU A 231 10.76 30.30 6.84
N LEU A 232 11.92 30.53 6.23
CA LEU A 232 13.19 30.67 6.94
C LEU A 232 13.19 31.89 7.85
N ALA A 233 12.74 33.04 7.34
CA ALA A 233 12.60 34.27 8.12
C ALA A 233 11.57 34.11 9.26
N TYR A 234 10.44 33.45 8.99
CA TYR A 234 9.42 33.14 10.00
C TYR A 234 10.01 32.34 11.17
N ALA A 235 10.72 31.24 10.87
CA ALA A 235 11.38 30.43 11.87
C ALA A 235 12.44 31.22 12.66
N ALA A 236 13.27 32.01 11.98
CA ALA A 236 14.31 32.83 12.62
C ALA A 236 13.72 33.83 13.63
N VAL A 237 12.68 34.55 13.22
CA VAL A 237 12.01 35.57 14.04
C VAL A 237 11.29 34.91 15.21
N LEU A 238 10.61 33.78 14.98
CA LEU A 238 9.94 33.05 16.04
C LEU A 238 10.92 32.52 17.08
N ALA A 239 12.03 31.91 16.65
CA ALA A 239 13.06 31.41 17.56
C ALA A 239 13.66 32.52 18.41
N LYS A 240 13.93 33.70 17.81
CA LYS A 240 14.42 34.88 18.53
C LYS A 240 13.38 35.39 19.54
N ALA A 241 12.12 35.48 19.14
CA ALA A 241 11.03 35.93 20.02
C ALA A 241 10.81 34.99 21.21
N LYS A 242 11.06 33.69 21.04
CA LYS A 242 10.95 32.67 22.08
C LYS A 242 12.24 32.44 22.88
N GLY A 243 13.36 33.05 22.48
CA GLY A 243 14.67 32.88 23.14
C GLY A 243 15.34 31.52 22.89
N VAL A 244 14.97 30.81 21.82
CA VAL A 244 15.39 29.42 21.54
C VAL A 244 16.29 29.28 20.32
N SER A 245 16.93 30.37 19.88
CA SER A 245 17.76 30.40 18.66
C SER A 245 18.92 29.38 18.64
N HIS A 246 19.35 28.88 19.80
CA HIS A 246 20.45 27.92 19.95
C HIS A 246 20.00 26.44 19.85
N LEU A 247 18.69 26.18 19.75
CA LEU A 247 18.11 24.83 19.70
C LEU A 247 17.50 24.49 18.33
N PHE A 248 17.61 25.40 17.35
CA PHE A 248 17.17 25.16 15.97
C PHE A 248 18.29 25.42 14.96
N TYR A 249 18.18 24.79 13.79
CA TYR A 249 19.16 24.88 12.71
C TYR A 249 18.45 25.08 11.37
N PHE A 250 19.07 25.85 10.47
CA PHE A 250 18.64 25.90 9.08
C PHE A 250 19.21 24.73 8.30
N GLU A 251 18.36 24.13 7.48
CA GLU A 251 18.75 23.03 6.61
C GLU A 251 18.37 23.31 5.17
N MET A 252 19.30 23.08 4.26
CA MET A 252 19.12 23.31 2.83
C MET A 252 19.77 22.18 2.03
N LEU A 253 19.39 22.03 0.77
CA LEU A 253 20.09 21.11 -0.13
C LEU A 253 21.36 21.79 -0.64
N GLU A 254 22.43 20.99 -0.71
CA GLU A 254 23.70 21.40 -1.28
C GLU A 254 23.54 21.79 -2.77
N GLY A 255 24.18 22.87 -3.18
CA GLY A 255 24.17 23.34 -4.57
C GLY A 255 22.89 24.06 -5.03
N MET A 256 21.95 24.34 -4.12
CA MET A 256 20.73 25.09 -4.44
C MET A 256 20.66 26.43 -3.70
N ALA A 257 20.19 27.48 -4.39
CA ALA A 257 19.95 28.82 -3.83
C ALA A 257 21.12 29.35 -2.97
N ASP A 258 22.35 29.29 -3.49
CA ASP A 258 23.57 29.68 -2.78
C ASP A 258 23.55 31.12 -2.22
N HIS A 259 22.80 32.02 -2.85
CA HIS A 259 22.60 33.38 -2.34
C HIS A 259 21.78 33.39 -1.03
N VAL A 260 20.74 32.56 -0.91
CA VAL A 260 19.95 32.40 0.33
C VAL A 260 20.80 31.77 1.42
N ARG A 261 21.54 30.69 1.08
CA ARG A 261 22.45 30.02 2.01
C ARG A 261 23.45 30.99 2.63
N ARG A 262 24.13 31.82 1.82
CA ARG A 262 25.09 32.82 2.33
C ARG A 262 24.42 33.81 3.28
N ALA A 263 23.25 34.33 2.91
CA ALA A 263 22.52 35.27 3.75
C ALA A 263 22.12 34.64 5.10
N LEU A 264 21.71 33.36 5.11
CA LEU A 264 21.45 32.64 6.36
C LEU A 264 22.73 32.47 7.17
N GLN A 265 23.83 32.05 6.55
CA GLN A 265 25.11 31.85 7.23
C GLN A 265 25.62 33.15 7.88
N GLU A 266 25.50 34.28 7.20
CA GLU A 266 25.83 35.62 7.74
C GLU A 266 24.94 36.02 8.91
N THR A 267 23.71 35.50 8.97
CA THR A 267 22.70 35.85 9.99
C THR A 267 22.73 34.91 11.20
N SER A 268 22.85 33.60 10.99
CA SER A 268 22.77 32.56 12.02
C SER A 268 24.13 32.01 12.45
N GLY A 269 25.16 32.13 11.61
CA GLY A 269 26.48 31.51 11.83
C GLY A 269 26.52 29.99 11.65
N ASP A 270 25.36 29.32 11.53
CA ASP A 270 25.26 27.87 11.35
C ASP A 270 24.18 27.51 10.31
N VAL A 271 24.56 26.71 9.32
CA VAL A 271 23.70 26.15 8.26
C VAL A 271 24.18 24.73 7.96
N LEU A 272 23.25 23.78 7.95
CA LEU A 272 23.50 22.39 7.60
C LEU A 272 23.06 22.12 6.15
N LEU A 273 23.98 21.67 5.31
CA LEU A 273 23.69 21.33 3.92
C LEU A 273 23.55 19.82 3.74
N TYR A 274 22.40 19.41 3.22
CA TYR A 274 22.14 18.05 2.80
C TYR A 274 22.80 17.81 1.45
N ALA A 275 23.83 16.97 1.43
CA ALA A 275 24.66 16.67 0.28
C ALA A 275 24.41 15.25 -0.21
N PRO A 276 23.69 15.10 -1.34
CA PRO A 276 23.62 13.84 -2.05
C PRO A 276 25.00 13.47 -2.60
N VAL A 277 25.44 12.24 -2.33
CA VAL A 277 26.72 11.70 -2.81
C VAL A 277 26.44 10.44 -3.61
N ALA A 278 27.06 10.31 -4.78
CA ALA A 278 26.97 9.10 -5.60
C ALA A 278 28.39 8.66 -6.00
N GLY A 279 28.60 7.35 -6.07
CA GLY A 279 29.79 6.81 -6.73
C GLY A 279 29.81 7.16 -8.22
N LYS A 280 30.99 7.14 -8.85
CA LYS A 280 31.12 7.36 -10.30
C LYS A 280 30.31 6.33 -11.11
N ASP A 281 30.28 5.10 -10.64
CA ASP A 281 29.56 4.00 -11.26
C ASP A 281 28.04 4.08 -11.02
N GLU A 282 27.62 4.83 -9.99
CA GLU A 282 26.22 5.08 -9.62
C GLU A 282 25.69 6.42 -10.15
N PHE A 283 26.42 7.08 -11.05
CA PHE A 283 26.08 8.43 -11.54
C PHE A 283 24.67 8.51 -12.14
N ILE A 284 24.20 7.42 -12.78
CA ILE A 284 22.85 7.35 -13.35
C ILE A 284 21.78 7.58 -12.27
N ASN A 285 22.00 7.11 -11.04
CA ASN A 285 21.07 7.30 -9.92
C ASN A 285 20.97 8.78 -9.51
N ALA A 286 22.02 9.56 -9.73
CA ALA A 286 21.99 11.00 -9.54
C ALA A 286 21.14 11.73 -10.60
N ILE A 287 20.92 11.13 -11.79
CA ILE A 287 20.06 11.71 -12.83
C ILE A 287 18.59 11.66 -12.39
N ALA A 288 18.11 10.55 -11.84
CA ALA A 288 16.76 10.46 -11.29
C ALA A 288 16.54 11.50 -10.18
N TYR A 289 17.53 11.66 -9.30
CA TYR A 289 17.54 12.72 -8.29
C TYR A 289 17.46 14.12 -8.93
N LEU A 290 18.27 14.39 -9.96
CA LEU A 290 18.30 15.67 -10.68
C LEU A 290 16.97 16.00 -11.33
N ILE A 291 16.34 15.05 -12.04
CA ILE A 291 15.03 15.25 -12.68
C ILE A 291 14.01 15.68 -11.64
N ARG A 292 13.92 14.96 -10.52
CA ARG A 292 13.02 15.33 -9.42
C ARG A 292 13.29 16.73 -8.88
N ARG A 293 14.56 17.13 -8.75
CA ARG A 293 14.91 18.50 -8.33
C ARG A 293 14.47 19.54 -9.37
N LEU A 294 14.60 19.27 -10.66
CA LEU A 294 14.17 20.17 -11.73
C LEU A 294 12.64 20.34 -11.72
N ASP A 295 11.89 19.24 -11.63
CA ASP A 295 10.43 19.27 -11.59
C ASP A 295 9.93 20.04 -10.36
N GLU A 296 10.47 19.75 -9.18
CA GLU A 296 10.11 20.47 -7.95
C GLU A 296 10.43 21.96 -8.07
N ASN A 297 11.64 22.33 -8.50
CA ASN A 297 12.10 23.71 -8.50
C ASN A 297 11.42 24.58 -9.57
N THR A 298 10.90 23.97 -10.64
CA THR A 298 10.21 24.68 -11.72
C THR A 298 8.69 24.76 -11.54
N ALA A 299 8.13 24.09 -10.51
CA ALA A 299 6.69 24.13 -10.24
C ALA A 299 6.17 25.57 -10.05
N PRO A 300 4.98 25.93 -10.59
CA PRO A 300 4.48 27.31 -10.61
C PRO A 300 4.42 28.00 -9.25
N GLU A 301 4.15 27.24 -8.19
CA GLU A 301 4.04 27.78 -6.84
C GLU A 301 5.33 27.63 -6.02
N ASN A 302 6.39 27.00 -6.54
CA ASN A 302 7.64 26.84 -5.80
C ASN A 302 8.38 28.18 -5.69
N PHE A 303 8.87 28.50 -4.49
CA PHE A 303 9.67 29.70 -4.24
C PHE A 303 10.93 29.75 -5.13
N LEU A 304 11.59 28.60 -5.30
CA LEU A 304 12.86 28.51 -6.05
C LEU A 304 12.71 28.88 -7.53
N ARG A 305 11.52 28.73 -8.12
CA ARG A 305 11.20 29.17 -9.48
C ARG A 305 11.46 30.66 -9.68
N TYR A 306 11.19 31.46 -8.65
CA TYR A 306 11.28 32.92 -8.71
C TYR A 306 12.55 33.47 -8.06
N ALA A 307 13.28 32.65 -7.29
CA ALA A 307 14.40 33.10 -6.46
C ALA A 307 15.55 33.83 -7.22
N PRO A 308 15.99 33.42 -8.42
CA PRO A 308 17.16 34.03 -9.08
C PRO A 308 17.05 35.55 -9.32
N ASP A 309 15.85 36.06 -9.62
CA ASP A 309 15.60 37.47 -9.97
C ASP A 309 14.54 38.13 -9.07
N LEU A 310 14.31 37.58 -7.87
CA LEU A 310 13.24 38.04 -6.98
C LEU A 310 13.53 39.43 -6.40
N GLN A 311 12.78 40.44 -6.84
CA GLN A 311 12.89 41.82 -6.33
C GLN A 311 11.77 42.15 -5.34
N VAL A 312 12.11 42.79 -4.22
CA VAL A 312 11.12 43.25 -3.23
C VAL A 312 10.13 44.22 -3.89
N GLY A 313 8.84 43.92 -3.79
CA GLY A 313 7.75 44.73 -4.36
C GLY A 313 7.32 44.34 -5.78
N SER A 314 8.08 43.47 -6.46
CA SER A 314 7.69 42.88 -7.76
C SER A 314 6.36 42.11 -7.68
N GLY A 315 5.80 41.75 -8.83
CA GLY A 315 4.59 40.92 -8.89
C GLY A 315 4.81 39.55 -8.24
N GLU A 316 5.94 38.93 -8.53
CA GLU A 316 6.39 37.64 -8.02
C GLU A 316 6.59 37.69 -6.50
N TRP A 317 7.20 38.77 -5.99
CA TRP A 317 7.34 38.97 -4.54
C TRP A 317 5.99 39.11 -3.85
N ARG A 318 5.06 39.89 -4.43
CA ARG A 318 3.70 40.05 -3.87
C ARG A 318 2.95 38.73 -3.87
N PHE A 319 3.03 37.96 -4.96
CA PHE A 319 2.45 36.62 -5.05
C PHE A 319 2.98 35.67 -3.95
N LEU A 320 4.30 35.55 -3.81
CA LEU A 320 4.92 34.69 -2.78
C LEU A 320 4.58 35.16 -1.36
N LYS A 321 4.60 36.48 -1.13
CA LYS A 321 4.22 37.09 0.15
C LYS A 321 2.76 36.80 0.50
N GLU A 322 1.84 36.95 -0.46
CA GLU A 322 0.42 36.68 -0.26
C GLU A 322 0.17 35.20 0.08
N GLY A 323 0.84 34.27 -0.63
CA GLY A 323 0.81 32.84 -0.32
C GLY A 323 1.31 32.54 1.09
N PHE A 324 2.45 33.12 1.50
CA PHE A 324 2.97 32.99 2.86
C PHE A 324 1.98 33.50 3.91
N LEU A 325 1.42 34.70 3.73
CA LEU A 325 0.45 35.29 4.66
C LEU A 325 -0.86 34.51 4.70
N ALA A 326 -1.28 33.92 3.58
CA ALA A 326 -2.43 33.01 3.54
C ALA A 326 -2.15 31.78 4.39
N GLY A 327 -0.98 31.15 4.26
CA GLY A 327 -0.57 30.04 5.11
C GLY A 327 -0.59 30.40 6.61
N CYS A 328 -0.15 31.61 6.98
CA CYS A 328 -0.24 32.08 8.38
C CYS A 328 -1.69 32.19 8.88
N ARG A 329 -2.62 32.67 8.04
CA ARG A 329 -4.05 32.80 8.40
C ARG A 329 -4.73 31.43 8.53
N THR A 330 -4.36 30.48 7.67
CA THR A 330 -4.95 29.13 7.63
C THR A 330 -4.33 28.19 8.66
N MET A 331 -3.19 28.54 9.28
CA MET A 331 -2.45 27.68 10.22
C MET A 331 -3.32 27.02 11.31
N ALA A 332 -4.26 27.76 11.89
CA ALA A 332 -5.14 27.26 12.96
C ALA A 332 -6.33 26.42 12.46
N THR A 333 -6.66 26.52 11.16
CA THR A 333 -7.85 25.88 10.56
C THR A 333 -7.52 24.82 9.52
N ALA A 334 -6.25 24.67 9.12
CA ALA A 334 -5.80 23.60 8.24
C ALA A 334 -6.16 22.24 8.84
N GLN A 335 -6.59 21.29 8.01
CA GLN A 335 -6.93 19.94 8.46
C GLN A 335 -5.79 19.34 9.30
N ASP A 336 -6.11 18.65 10.39
CA ASP A 336 -5.14 18.02 11.31
C ASP A 336 -5.39 16.52 11.49
N ARG A 337 -6.20 15.95 10.60
CA ARG A 337 -6.60 14.54 10.60
C ARG A 337 -6.11 13.85 9.32
N PRO A 338 -5.72 12.57 9.39
CA PRO A 338 -5.40 11.76 8.23
C PRO A 338 -6.44 11.85 7.12
N ASN A 339 -5.98 11.88 5.87
CA ASN A 339 -6.84 11.55 4.72
C ASN A 339 -7.07 10.04 4.62
N ARG A 340 -6.07 9.22 4.99
CA ARG A 340 -6.17 7.77 5.04
C ARG A 340 -6.86 7.35 6.33
N ILE A 341 -8.10 6.88 6.21
CA ILE A 341 -8.96 6.54 7.36
C ILE A 341 -9.56 5.13 7.27
N GLN A 342 -9.07 4.30 6.35
CA GLN A 342 -9.62 2.95 6.18
C GLN A 342 -9.42 2.12 7.46
N ASP A 343 -10.50 1.53 7.92
CA ASP A 343 -10.53 0.59 9.04
C ASP A 343 -11.48 -0.56 8.71
N ARG A 344 -10.92 -1.67 8.25
CA ARG A 344 -11.66 -2.89 7.91
C ARG A 344 -12.37 -3.54 9.10
N THR A 345 -12.08 -3.15 10.34
CA THR A 345 -12.77 -3.68 11.53
C THR A 345 -14.14 -3.04 11.77
N THR A 346 -14.32 -1.79 11.31
CA THR A 346 -15.53 -0.99 11.56
C THR A 346 -16.19 -0.50 10.28
N GLU A 347 -15.64 -0.85 9.11
CA GLU A 347 -16.14 -0.42 7.82
C GLU A 347 -17.61 -0.83 7.62
N THR A 348 -18.41 0.15 7.21
CA THR A 348 -19.80 -0.06 6.80
C THR A 348 -19.98 0.54 5.42
N PHE A 349 -20.81 -0.11 4.61
CA PHE A 349 -20.99 0.26 3.22
C PHE A 349 -22.40 0.77 3.01
N ALA A 350 -22.51 2.01 2.55
CA ALA A 350 -23.79 2.58 2.15
C ALA A 350 -24.23 1.99 0.79
N PRO A 351 -25.54 1.81 0.53
CA PRO A 351 -26.03 1.29 -0.75
C PRO A 351 -25.49 2.07 -1.98
N GLU A 352 -25.23 3.37 -1.82
CA GLU A 352 -24.75 4.30 -2.85
C GLU A 352 -23.37 3.94 -3.43
N VAL A 353 -22.60 3.09 -2.74
CA VAL A 353 -21.34 2.55 -3.27
C VAL A 353 -21.56 1.69 -4.52
N SER A 354 -22.74 1.08 -4.67
CA SER A 354 -23.03 0.23 -5.83
C SER A 354 -23.26 1.04 -7.11
N THR A 355 -22.79 0.48 -8.22
CA THR A 355 -23.04 0.93 -9.60
C THR A 355 -24.52 1.04 -9.95
N LEU A 356 -25.39 0.30 -9.25
CA LEU A 356 -26.84 0.40 -9.38
C LEU A 356 -27.31 1.85 -9.13
N HIS A 357 -26.83 2.45 -8.05
CA HIS A 357 -27.19 3.79 -7.58
C HIS A 357 -26.28 4.87 -8.17
N ARG A 358 -24.97 4.62 -8.21
CA ARG A 358 -23.97 5.59 -8.66
C ARG A 358 -24.03 5.88 -10.16
N ASN A 359 -24.53 4.93 -10.95
CA ASN A 359 -24.57 4.98 -12.42
C ASN A 359 -23.18 5.24 -13.07
N SER A 360 -22.10 4.91 -12.36
CA SER A 360 -20.73 4.91 -12.82
C SER A 360 -19.97 3.76 -12.13
N PHE A 361 -19.07 3.11 -12.86
CA PHE A 361 -18.17 2.11 -12.29
C PHE A 361 -16.95 2.76 -11.62
N VAL A 362 -16.62 2.28 -10.43
CA VAL A 362 -15.41 2.63 -9.68
C VAL A 362 -14.92 1.35 -9.01
N ASN A 363 -13.62 1.05 -9.19
CA ASN A 363 -13.00 -0.13 -8.62
C ASN A 363 -13.10 -0.15 -7.08
N ALA A 364 -13.28 -1.33 -6.51
CA ALA A 364 -13.26 -1.54 -5.08
C ALA A 364 -11.88 -1.18 -4.51
N PRO A 365 -11.80 -0.39 -3.43
CA PRO A 365 -10.53 -0.05 -2.85
C PRO A 365 -9.89 -1.28 -2.19
N ASP A 366 -8.61 -1.50 -2.47
CA ASP A 366 -7.79 -2.50 -1.80
C ASP A 366 -7.58 -2.14 -0.32
N THR A 367 -7.11 -3.10 0.47
CA THR A 367 -6.82 -2.87 1.88
C THR A 367 -5.48 -2.14 2.04
N ASP A 368 -5.50 -0.98 2.66
CA ASP A 368 -4.32 -0.19 3.00
C ASP A 368 -3.64 -0.80 4.23
N TRP A 369 -2.66 -1.68 4.01
CA TRP A 369 -1.93 -2.39 5.07
C TRP A 369 -1.04 -1.47 5.92
N SER A 370 -0.77 -0.24 5.48
CA SER A 370 -0.06 0.76 6.27
C SER A 370 -0.87 1.22 7.49
N MET A 371 -2.19 1.00 7.47
CA MET A 371 -3.11 1.38 8.55
C MET A 371 -3.15 0.32 9.66
N ALA A 372 -2.80 0.72 10.90
CA ALA A 372 -2.80 -0.17 12.06
C ALA A 372 -4.12 -0.94 12.31
N PRO A 373 -5.32 -0.36 12.14
CA PRO A 373 -6.58 -1.13 12.26
C PRO A 373 -6.68 -2.30 11.27
N ASN A 374 -6.20 -2.13 10.04
CA ASN A 374 -6.23 -3.17 9.02
C ASN A 374 -5.27 -4.32 9.32
N ARG A 375 -4.12 -4.03 9.94
CA ARG A 375 -3.20 -5.07 10.42
C ARG A 375 -3.79 -5.88 11.57
N ARG A 376 -4.46 -5.22 12.52
CA ARG A 376 -5.20 -5.91 13.59
C ARG A 376 -6.31 -6.78 13.01
N TRP A 377 -7.05 -6.27 12.02
CA TRP A 377 -8.05 -7.04 11.30
C TRP A 377 -7.44 -8.28 10.63
N ALA A 378 -6.31 -8.15 9.93
CA ALA A 378 -5.60 -9.30 9.35
C ALA A 378 -5.21 -10.35 10.39
N ALA A 379 -4.71 -9.94 11.56
CA ALA A 379 -4.41 -10.87 12.65
C ALA A 379 -5.66 -11.65 13.08
N THR A 380 -6.83 -11.00 13.18
CA THR A 380 -8.08 -11.72 13.52
C THR A 380 -8.52 -12.72 12.46
N ILE A 381 -8.26 -12.43 11.17
CA ILE A 381 -8.52 -13.38 10.08
C ILE A 381 -7.59 -14.57 10.21
N ARG A 382 -6.29 -14.32 10.37
CA ARG A 382 -5.29 -15.39 10.57
C ARG A 382 -5.72 -16.29 11.73
N ASP A 383 -6.02 -15.72 12.89
CA ASP A 383 -6.36 -16.50 14.10
C ASP A 383 -7.65 -17.32 13.92
N ARG A 384 -8.62 -16.82 13.13
CA ARG A 384 -9.86 -17.53 12.81
C ARG A 384 -9.65 -18.69 11.82
N TRP A 385 -8.87 -18.46 10.77
CA TRP A 385 -8.79 -19.36 9.62
C TRP A 385 -7.58 -20.31 9.67
N MET A 386 -6.56 -20.01 10.48
CA MET A 386 -5.39 -20.86 10.68
C MET A 386 -5.72 -22.07 11.57
N GLN A 387 -6.28 -23.12 10.98
CA GLN A 387 -6.61 -24.37 11.69
C GLN A 387 -5.37 -25.12 12.18
N ALA A 388 -5.42 -25.83 13.30
CA ALA A 388 -4.35 -26.69 13.78
C ALA A 388 -4.63 -28.18 13.46
N PRO A 389 -3.63 -29.06 13.55
CA PRO A 389 -3.86 -30.50 13.46
C PRO A 389 -4.88 -30.95 14.52
N GLY A 390 -5.91 -31.67 14.09
CA GLY A 390 -6.97 -32.17 14.98
C GLY A 390 -8.20 -31.27 15.11
N ASN A 391 -8.21 -30.06 14.53
CA ASN A 391 -9.44 -29.31 14.34
C ASN A 391 -10.43 -30.12 13.48
N GLU A 392 -11.72 -30.03 13.81
CA GLU A 392 -12.76 -30.68 13.01
C GLU A 392 -12.90 -29.95 11.65
N PRO A 393 -12.72 -30.64 10.51
CA PRO A 393 -12.84 -30.00 9.21
C PRO A 393 -14.26 -29.53 8.93
N MET A 394 -14.40 -28.37 8.28
CA MET A 394 -15.70 -27.90 7.80
C MET A 394 -16.29 -28.91 6.81
N GLN A 395 -17.51 -29.37 7.05
CA GLN A 395 -18.23 -30.22 6.11
C GLN A 395 -18.86 -29.37 5.01
N ILE A 396 -18.49 -29.64 3.75
CA ILE A 396 -18.94 -28.89 2.58
C ILE A 396 -19.87 -29.78 1.73
N PRO A 397 -21.18 -29.48 1.69
CA PRO A 397 -22.13 -30.25 0.90
C PRO A 397 -22.10 -29.84 -0.58
N LEU A 398 -22.73 -30.66 -1.43
CA LEU A 398 -23.21 -30.21 -2.74
C LEU A 398 -24.44 -29.32 -2.54
N VAL A 399 -24.71 -28.39 -3.46
CA VAL A 399 -25.98 -27.64 -3.49
C VAL A 399 -26.65 -27.85 -4.84
N ILE A 400 -27.68 -28.70 -4.85
CA ILE A 400 -28.35 -29.17 -6.08
C ILE A 400 -29.85 -29.16 -5.87
N GLY A 401 -30.56 -28.46 -6.76
CA GLY A 401 -32.02 -28.29 -6.66
C GLY A 401 -32.48 -27.74 -5.31
N GLY A 402 -31.75 -26.75 -4.79
CA GLY A 402 -32.08 -26.07 -3.54
C GLY A 402 -31.67 -26.81 -2.26
N ALA A 403 -31.26 -28.08 -2.36
CA ALA A 403 -30.89 -28.91 -1.22
C ALA A 403 -29.37 -29.02 -1.03
N GLU A 404 -28.94 -29.04 0.24
CA GLU A 404 -27.57 -29.42 0.62
C GLU A 404 -27.48 -30.94 0.72
N ILE A 405 -26.49 -31.54 0.03
CA ILE A 405 -26.31 -33.00 -0.04
C ILE A 405 -24.90 -33.36 0.42
N LEU A 406 -24.83 -34.12 1.52
CA LEU A 406 -23.59 -34.67 2.08
C LEU A 406 -23.68 -36.19 2.30
N ALA A 407 -24.85 -36.66 2.75
CA ALA A 407 -25.08 -38.09 3.00
C ALA A 407 -24.96 -38.93 1.72
N ASP A 408 -24.45 -40.15 1.87
CA ASP A 408 -24.30 -41.14 0.79
C ASP A 408 -23.48 -40.63 -0.41
N ARG A 409 -22.49 -39.76 -0.15
CA ARG A 409 -21.54 -39.27 -1.15
C ARG A 409 -20.12 -39.59 -0.75
N ALA A 410 -19.30 -39.89 -1.75
CA ALA A 410 -17.86 -39.87 -1.56
C ALA A 410 -17.43 -38.46 -1.17
N THR A 411 -16.39 -38.35 -0.35
CA THR A 411 -15.84 -37.07 0.10
C THR A 411 -14.36 -36.95 -0.23
N ALA A 412 -13.88 -35.72 -0.32
CA ALA A 412 -12.47 -35.41 -0.46
C ALA A 412 -12.06 -34.30 0.53
N ASP A 413 -10.80 -34.36 0.97
CA ASP A 413 -10.23 -33.43 1.95
C ASP A 413 -9.67 -32.18 1.23
N CYS A 414 -10.00 -31.00 1.75
CA CYS A 414 -9.30 -29.74 1.46
C CYS A 414 -8.18 -29.58 2.49
N CYS A 415 -6.93 -29.59 2.04
CA CYS A 415 -5.76 -29.56 2.91
C CYS A 415 -5.03 -28.22 2.78
N ASP A 416 -4.58 -27.65 3.89
CA ASP A 416 -3.78 -26.42 3.91
C ASP A 416 -2.41 -26.68 3.26
N PRO A 417 -2.10 -26.10 2.08
CA PRO A 417 -0.87 -26.37 1.37
C PRO A 417 0.36 -25.80 2.09
N ASN A 418 0.20 -24.78 2.94
CA ASN A 418 1.28 -24.20 3.73
C ASN A 418 1.66 -25.08 4.93
N ARG A 419 0.83 -26.09 5.25
CA ARG A 419 1.03 -27.01 6.37
C ARG A 419 0.89 -28.47 5.95
N ALA A 420 1.36 -28.76 4.74
CA ALA A 420 1.33 -30.10 4.15
C ALA A 420 2.00 -31.16 5.04
N ASP A 421 3.09 -30.83 5.72
CA ASP A 421 3.81 -31.75 6.63
C ASP A 421 2.93 -32.25 7.79
N ALA A 422 2.08 -31.37 8.31
CA ALA A 422 1.15 -31.70 9.39
C ALA A 422 -0.21 -32.19 8.88
N ARG A 423 -0.42 -32.21 7.55
CA ARG A 423 -1.65 -32.58 6.84
C ARG A 423 -2.90 -31.98 7.50
N VAL A 424 -2.90 -30.67 7.70
CA VAL A 424 -4.03 -29.94 8.26
C VAL A 424 -5.19 -29.96 7.26
N VAL A 425 -6.31 -30.58 7.63
CA VAL A 425 -7.53 -30.63 6.80
C VAL A 425 -8.46 -29.51 7.23
N VAL A 426 -8.63 -28.49 6.38
CA VAL A 426 -9.44 -27.30 6.66
C VAL A 426 -10.92 -27.54 6.35
N GLY A 427 -11.19 -28.41 5.38
CA GLY A 427 -12.55 -28.81 5.03
C GLY A 427 -12.61 -30.20 4.41
N ARG A 428 -13.81 -30.75 4.34
CA ARG A 428 -14.12 -32.01 3.66
C ARG A 428 -15.37 -31.82 2.83
N HIS A 429 -15.26 -32.04 1.52
CA HIS A 429 -16.35 -31.78 0.59
C HIS A 429 -16.94 -33.05 -0.02
N ALA A 430 -18.25 -33.06 -0.23
CA ALA A 430 -18.92 -34.09 -1.02
C ALA A 430 -18.50 -34.03 -2.50
N LEU A 431 -18.53 -35.18 -3.17
CA LEU A 431 -18.30 -35.31 -4.61
C LEU A 431 -19.62 -35.65 -5.31
N ALA A 432 -20.01 -34.82 -6.28
CA ALA A 432 -21.20 -35.07 -7.08
C ALA A 432 -21.02 -36.30 -7.96
N THR A 433 -22.05 -37.13 -8.02
CA THR A 433 -22.16 -38.26 -8.94
C THR A 433 -22.67 -37.81 -10.32
N ALA A 434 -22.69 -38.72 -11.31
CA ALA A 434 -23.31 -38.45 -12.60
C ALA A 434 -24.83 -38.17 -12.48
N GLU A 435 -25.52 -38.79 -11.53
CA GLU A 435 -26.94 -38.54 -11.26
C GLU A 435 -27.15 -37.14 -10.69
N ASP A 436 -26.32 -36.74 -9.73
CA ASP A 436 -26.33 -35.38 -9.17
C ASP A 436 -26.09 -34.32 -10.25
N ALA A 437 -25.10 -34.55 -11.12
CA ALA A 437 -24.84 -33.68 -12.27
C ALA A 437 -26.03 -33.59 -13.23
N GLY A 438 -26.74 -34.70 -13.46
CA GLY A 438 -27.99 -34.72 -14.20
C GLY A 438 -29.07 -33.85 -13.57
N ARG A 439 -29.32 -34.04 -12.27
CA ARG A 439 -30.30 -33.26 -11.50
C ARG A 439 -29.98 -31.78 -11.45
N ALA A 440 -28.71 -31.41 -11.35
CA ALA A 440 -28.27 -30.02 -11.32
C ALA A 440 -28.62 -29.30 -12.62
N ARG A 441 -28.28 -29.90 -13.77
CA ARG A 441 -28.60 -29.32 -15.09
C ARG A 441 -30.10 -29.25 -15.33
N GLU A 442 -30.85 -30.29 -14.98
CA GLU A 442 -32.30 -30.29 -15.13
C GLU A 442 -32.95 -29.20 -14.30
N THR A 443 -32.46 -28.97 -13.07
CA THR A 443 -32.99 -27.90 -12.23
C THR A 443 -32.62 -26.51 -12.76
N ALA A 444 -31.37 -26.33 -13.21
CA ALA A 444 -30.96 -25.09 -13.86
C ALA A 444 -31.76 -24.81 -15.14
N HIS A 445 -32.04 -25.86 -15.94
CA HIS A 445 -32.80 -25.76 -17.17
C HIS A 445 -34.27 -25.46 -16.92
N ARG A 446 -34.90 -26.03 -15.90
CA ARG A 446 -36.29 -25.72 -15.52
C ARG A 446 -36.44 -24.32 -14.92
N ASP A 447 -35.41 -23.82 -14.24
CA ASP A 447 -35.39 -22.49 -13.60
C ASP A 447 -36.64 -22.24 -12.72
N PRO A 448 -36.86 -23.04 -11.66
CA PRO A 448 -38.09 -23.02 -10.88
C PRO A 448 -38.36 -21.67 -10.19
N ASP A 449 -37.31 -20.86 -9.97
CA ASP A 449 -37.40 -19.55 -9.33
C ASP A 449 -37.46 -18.40 -10.36
N GLY A 450 -37.47 -18.72 -11.66
CA GLY A 450 -37.71 -17.75 -12.74
C GLY A 450 -36.61 -16.70 -12.92
N TRP A 451 -35.34 -17.02 -12.65
CA TRP A 451 -34.22 -16.09 -12.79
C TRP A 451 -34.14 -15.51 -14.20
N ARG A 452 -34.33 -16.35 -15.22
CA ARG A 452 -34.20 -15.95 -16.64
C ARG A 452 -35.33 -15.02 -17.09
N SER A 453 -36.43 -14.97 -16.33
CA SER A 453 -37.57 -14.09 -16.56
C SER A 453 -37.42 -12.71 -15.91
N LEU A 454 -36.45 -12.52 -14.99
CA LEU A 454 -36.18 -11.23 -14.39
C LEU A 454 -35.64 -10.24 -15.43
N SER A 455 -35.99 -8.96 -15.29
CA SER A 455 -35.41 -7.90 -16.11
C SER A 455 -33.93 -7.67 -15.77
N ALA A 456 -33.19 -7.01 -16.66
CA ALA A 456 -31.79 -6.62 -16.39
C ALA A 456 -31.67 -5.79 -15.10
N ALA A 457 -32.61 -4.89 -14.84
CA ALA A 457 -32.67 -4.08 -13.62
C ALA A 457 -32.87 -4.94 -12.37
N GLN A 458 -33.82 -5.88 -12.39
CA GLN A 458 -34.06 -6.79 -11.26
C GLN A 458 -32.86 -7.68 -10.95
N ARG A 459 -32.15 -8.16 -11.98
CA ARG A 459 -30.89 -8.91 -11.80
C ARG A 459 -29.79 -8.01 -11.23
N HIS A 460 -29.68 -6.76 -11.67
CA HIS A 460 -28.73 -5.80 -11.11
C HIS A 460 -28.99 -5.55 -9.63
N GLU A 461 -30.25 -5.41 -9.20
CA GLU A 461 -30.59 -5.27 -7.78
C GLU A 461 -30.10 -6.44 -6.92
N VAL A 462 -30.21 -7.68 -7.41
CA VAL A 462 -29.70 -8.86 -6.71
C VAL A 462 -28.17 -8.86 -6.70
N LEU A 463 -27.54 -8.59 -7.84
CA LEU A 463 -26.07 -8.60 -7.96
C LEU A 463 -25.40 -7.44 -7.21
N ALA A 464 -26.09 -6.31 -7.04
CA ALA A 464 -25.65 -5.24 -6.14
C ALA A 464 -25.60 -5.70 -4.67
N ARG A 465 -26.56 -6.54 -4.24
CA ARG A 465 -26.50 -7.19 -2.92
C ARG A 465 -25.38 -8.23 -2.84
N VAL A 466 -25.08 -8.94 -3.93
CA VAL A 466 -23.91 -9.83 -3.99
C VAL A 466 -22.63 -9.03 -3.78
N ALA A 467 -22.46 -7.91 -4.49
CA ALA A 467 -21.30 -7.03 -4.30
C ALA A 467 -21.19 -6.52 -2.85
N MET A 468 -22.32 -6.27 -2.19
CA MET A 468 -22.34 -5.91 -0.76
C MET A 468 -21.89 -7.08 0.14
N GLU A 469 -22.40 -8.28 -0.10
CA GLU A 469 -21.98 -9.48 0.64
C GLU A 469 -20.50 -9.81 0.45
N LEU A 470 -19.95 -9.59 -0.75
CA LEU A 470 -18.50 -9.76 -1.00
C LEU A 470 -17.67 -8.76 -0.20
N ARG A 471 -18.11 -7.50 -0.11
CA ARG A 471 -17.46 -6.47 0.70
C ARG A 471 -17.44 -6.82 2.19
N THR A 472 -18.59 -7.22 2.73
CA THR A 472 -18.70 -7.59 4.16
C THR A 472 -17.98 -8.91 4.48
N SER A 473 -17.91 -9.83 3.51
CA SER A 473 -17.25 -11.14 3.67
C SER A 473 -15.77 -11.12 3.28
N ARG A 474 -15.18 -9.95 2.98
CA ARG A 474 -13.78 -9.83 2.48
C ARG A 474 -12.78 -10.60 3.34
N GLY A 475 -12.88 -10.47 4.67
CA GLY A 475 -11.95 -11.15 5.58
C GLY A 475 -12.10 -12.68 5.56
N ASP A 476 -13.33 -13.18 5.41
CA ASP A 476 -13.61 -14.61 5.32
C ASP A 476 -13.18 -15.20 3.98
N LEU A 477 -13.30 -14.44 2.88
CA LEU A 477 -12.78 -14.83 1.57
C LEU A 477 -11.25 -14.89 1.56
N ILE A 478 -10.57 -13.88 2.13
CA ILE A 478 -9.11 -13.87 2.30
C ILE A 478 -8.66 -15.07 3.13
N GLY A 479 -9.29 -15.29 4.28
CA GLY A 479 -8.96 -16.39 5.17
C GLY A 479 -9.16 -17.76 4.53
N ALA A 480 -10.25 -17.93 3.78
CA ALA A 480 -10.52 -19.18 3.07
C ALA A 480 -9.48 -19.45 1.97
N ALA A 481 -9.13 -18.46 1.14
CA ALA A 481 -8.11 -18.61 0.11
C ALA A 481 -6.72 -18.89 0.70
N ALA A 482 -6.37 -18.25 1.82
CA ALA A 482 -5.11 -18.54 2.51
C ALA A 482 -5.06 -19.99 3.02
N ALA A 483 -6.17 -20.49 3.58
CA ALA A 483 -6.27 -21.83 4.15
C ALA A 483 -6.42 -22.96 3.13
N ASP A 484 -6.98 -22.69 1.94
CA ASP A 484 -7.30 -23.68 0.91
C ASP A 484 -6.27 -23.72 -0.21
N THR A 485 -5.83 -22.56 -0.70
CA THR A 485 -4.92 -22.45 -1.86
C THR A 485 -3.56 -21.85 -1.53
N GLY A 486 -3.33 -21.50 -0.27
CA GLY A 486 -2.06 -20.94 0.20
C GLY A 486 -1.78 -19.51 -0.22
N LYS A 487 -2.81 -18.76 -0.66
CA LYS A 487 -2.68 -17.35 -1.03
C LYS A 487 -2.18 -16.52 0.15
N VAL A 488 -1.22 -15.63 -0.09
CA VAL A 488 -0.88 -14.60 0.89
C VAL A 488 -1.95 -13.50 0.89
N PHE A 489 -2.07 -12.78 2.01
CA PHE A 489 -3.16 -11.81 2.20
C PHE A 489 -3.14 -10.69 1.16
N THR A 490 -1.94 -10.26 0.74
CA THR A 490 -1.77 -9.24 -0.30
C THR A 490 -2.25 -9.71 -1.67
N GLU A 491 -2.19 -11.01 -1.96
CA GLU A 491 -2.72 -11.59 -3.21
C GLU A 491 -4.22 -11.88 -3.12
N ALA A 492 -4.71 -12.34 -1.97
CA ALA A 492 -6.13 -12.65 -1.79
C ALA A 492 -7.00 -11.39 -1.68
N ASP A 493 -6.49 -10.30 -1.08
CA ASP A 493 -7.24 -9.06 -0.91
C ASP A 493 -7.59 -8.39 -2.24
N VAL A 494 -6.63 -8.34 -3.17
CA VAL A 494 -6.85 -7.81 -4.53
C VAL A 494 -7.83 -8.68 -5.32
N GLU A 495 -7.84 -10.00 -5.10
CA GLU A 495 -8.85 -10.88 -5.70
C GLU A 495 -10.26 -10.62 -5.17
N VAL A 496 -10.41 -10.28 -3.88
CA VAL A 496 -11.72 -9.87 -3.36
C VAL A 496 -12.16 -8.55 -3.99
N SER A 497 -11.24 -7.58 -4.15
CA SER A 497 -11.53 -6.34 -4.86
C SER A 497 -11.97 -6.61 -6.30
N GLU A 498 -11.27 -7.48 -7.02
CA GLU A 498 -11.62 -7.89 -8.39
C GLU A 498 -12.98 -8.63 -8.44
N ALA A 499 -13.30 -9.48 -7.47
CA ALA A 499 -14.60 -10.13 -7.36
C ALA A 499 -15.75 -9.13 -7.15
N ILE A 500 -15.54 -8.14 -6.28
CA ILE A 500 -16.50 -7.02 -6.09
C ILE A 500 -16.63 -6.24 -7.39
N ASP A 501 -15.52 -5.97 -8.08
CA ASP A 501 -15.52 -5.26 -9.34
C ASP A 501 -16.30 -6.00 -10.42
N PHE A 502 -16.17 -7.32 -10.53
CA PHE A 502 -17.02 -8.10 -11.42
C PHE A 502 -18.50 -8.03 -11.05
N ALA A 503 -18.82 -8.15 -9.75
CA ALA A 503 -20.18 -8.07 -9.22
C ALA A 503 -20.86 -6.71 -9.51
N GLU A 504 -20.07 -5.64 -9.60
CA GLU A 504 -20.53 -4.29 -9.93
C GLU A 504 -20.53 -4.02 -11.45
N PHE A 505 -19.43 -4.37 -12.13
CA PHE A 505 -19.18 -4.04 -13.53
C PHE A 505 -20.11 -4.78 -14.48
N TYR A 506 -20.29 -6.09 -14.33
CA TYR A 506 -21.07 -6.87 -15.29
C TYR A 506 -22.55 -6.47 -15.35
N PRO A 507 -23.31 -6.35 -14.24
CA PRO A 507 -24.68 -5.88 -14.33
C PRO A 507 -24.77 -4.41 -14.77
N HIS A 508 -23.78 -3.57 -14.43
CA HIS A 508 -23.70 -2.20 -14.95
C HIS A 508 -23.53 -2.18 -16.48
N ALA A 509 -22.64 -3.01 -17.02
CA ALA A 509 -22.41 -3.13 -18.45
C ALA A 509 -23.64 -3.68 -19.20
N VAL A 510 -24.41 -4.60 -18.60
CA VAL A 510 -25.66 -5.11 -19.20
C VAL A 510 -26.67 -3.99 -19.44
N ARG A 511 -26.75 -2.99 -18.55
CA ARG A 511 -27.66 -1.84 -18.72
C ARG A 511 -27.38 -1.02 -19.97
N GLU A 512 -26.12 -0.96 -20.43
CA GLU A 512 -25.76 -0.25 -21.65
C GLU A 512 -26.32 -0.90 -22.92
N TYR A 513 -26.57 -2.21 -22.89
CA TYR A 513 -27.28 -2.91 -23.96
C TYR A 513 -28.80 -2.70 -23.85
N ASP A 514 -29.35 -2.79 -22.64
CA ASP A 514 -30.80 -2.62 -22.37
C ASP A 514 -31.31 -1.21 -22.72
N ARG A 515 -30.43 -0.19 -22.66
CA ARG A 515 -30.72 1.19 -23.08
C ARG A 515 -30.86 1.36 -24.61
N ARG A 516 -30.51 0.36 -25.42
CA ARG A 516 -30.55 0.46 -26.89
C ARG A 516 -31.91 0.01 -27.42
N PRO A 517 -32.75 0.91 -27.97
CA PRO A 517 -34.15 0.61 -28.27
C PRO A 517 -34.37 -0.47 -29.35
N ASN A 518 -33.35 -0.77 -30.17
CA ASN A 518 -33.43 -1.74 -31.27
C ASN A 518 -32.58 -3.00 -31.00
N LEU A 519 -32.20 -3.25 -29.74
CA LEU A 519 -31.38 -4.39 -29.34
C LEU A 519 -32.12 -5.19 -28.26
N GLU A 520 -32.38 -6.47 -28.52
CA GLU A 520 -32.86 -7.41 -27.51
C GLU A 520 -31.72 -8.33 -27.10
N VAL A 521 -31.40 -8.38 -25.80
CA VAL A 521 -30.37 -9.27 -25.24
C VAL A 521 -31.02 -10.18 -24.21
N ARG A 522 -30.77 -11.48 -24.34
CA ARG A 522 -31.24 -12.51 -23.42
C ARG A 522 -30.15 -13.52 -23.13
N GLY A 523 -30.24 -14.15 -21.95
CA GLY A 523 -29.37 -15.26 -21.58
C GLY A 523 -29.48 -16.41 -22.58
N ARG A 524 -28.43 -17.23 -22.66
CA ARG A 524 -28.43 -18.46 -23.48
C ARG A 524 -29.24 -19.57 -22.84
N GLY A 525 -29.28 -19.64 -21.51
CA GLY A 525 -30.03 -20.65 -20.76
C GLY A 525 -29.28 -21.09 -19.51
N VAL A 526 -28.70 -22.28 -19.53
CA VAL A 526 -27.85 -22.82 -18.46
C VAL A 526 -26.38 -22.56 -18.76
N ALA A 527 -25.71 -21.86 -17.85
CA ALA A 527 -24.26 -21.67 -17.88
C ALA A 527 -23.57 -22.67 -16.95
N LEU A 528 -22.57 -23.39 -17.47
CA LEU A 528 -21.64 -24.17 -16.68
C LEU A 528 -20.37 -23.35 -16.46
N VAL A 529 -20.10 -22.99 -15.21
CA VAL A 529 -18.87 -22.27 -14.82
C VAL A 529 -17.87 -23.28 -14.27
N ILE A 530 -16.69 -23.34 -14.89
CA ILE A 530 -15.56 -24.18 -14.49
C ILE A 530 -14.38 -23.26 -14.19
N SER A 531 -14.03 -23.13 -12.90
CA SER A 531 -12.99 -22.20 -12.44
C SER A 531 -11.66 -22.89 -12.15
N PRO A 532 -10.54 -22.15 -12.15
CA PRO A 532 -9.24 -22.68 -11.76
C PRO A 532 -9.07 -22.59 -10.24
N TRP A 533 -7.90 -23.00 -9.75
CA TRP A 533 -7.50 -22.90 -8.34
C TRP A 533 -6.60 -21.69 -8.04
N ASN A 534 -5.93 -21.10 -9.03
CA ASN A 534 -4.91 -20.07 -8.83
C ASN A 534 -5.48 -18.66 -8.56
N PHE A 535 -6.72 -18.41 -8.97
CA PHE A 535 -7.52 -17.24 -8.58
C PHE A 535 -8.88 -17.74 -8.05
N PRO A 536 -8.91 -18.28 -6.82
CA PRO A 536 -10.05 -19.04 -6.32
C PRO A 536 -11.25 -18.16 -5.92
N ILE A 537 -11.09 -16.82 -5.89
CA ILE A 537 -12.16 -15.87 -5.56
C ILE A 537 -12.60 -15.13 -6.81
N ALA A 538 -11.67 -14.41 -7.46
CA ALA A 538 -12.00 -13.45 -8.52
C ALA A 538 -12.59 -14.13 -9.77
N ILE A 539 -11.89 -15.12 -10.32
CA ILE A 539 -12.28 -15.81 -11.56
C ILE A 539 -13.61 -16.56 -11.43
N PRO A 540 -13.85 -17.41 -10.40
CA PRO A 540 -15.16 -18.02 -10.23
C PRO A 540 -16.27 -16.99 -10.02
N CYS A 541 -16.02 -15.93 -9.23
CA CYS A 541 -16.99 -14.85 -9.05
C CYS A 541 -17.34 -14.20 -10.39
N GLY A 542 -16.32 -13.85 -11.19
CA GLY A 542 -16.50 -13.22 -12.49
C GLY A 542 -17.32 -14.08 -13.45
N GLY A 543 -17.02 -15.37 -13.55
CA GLY A 543 -17.78 -16.31 -14.37
C GLY A 543 -19.25 -16.44 -13.92
N ILE A 544 -19.48 -16.57 -12.61
CA ILE A 544 -20.83 -16.68 -12.02
C ILE A 544 -21.62 -15.38 -12.27
N VAL A 545 -21.06 -14.22 -11.93
CA VAL A 545 -21.75 -12.92 -12.08
C VAL A 545 -22.02 -12.64 -13.55
N ALA A 546 -21.07 -12.85 -14.46
CA ALA A 546 -21.27 -12.62 -15.88
C ALA A 546 -22.45 -13.46 -16.42
N ALA A 547 -22.52 -14.73 -16.04
CA ALA A 547 -23.62 -15.63 -16.42
C ALA A 547 -24.96 -15.16 -15.84
N LEU A 548 -25.01 -14.84 -14.54
CA LEU A 548 -26.21 -14.37 -13.85
C LEU A 548 -26.70 -13.03 -14.40
N ALA A 549 -25.80 -12.06 -14.62
CA ALA A 549 -26.11 -10.73 -15.13
C ALA A 549 -26.73 -10.80 -16.54
N ALA A 550 -26.18 -11.67 -17.40
CA ALA A 550 -26.72 -11.95 -18.73
C ALA A 550 -28.08 -12.69 -18.69
N GLY A 551 -28.54 -13.16 -17.53
CA GLY A 551 -29.82 -13.82 -17.34
C GLY A 551 -29.78 -15.34 -17.56
N ASN A 552 -28.66 -15.99 -17.25
CA ASN A 552 -28.54 -17.46 -17.24
C ASN A 552 -28.71 -18.00 -15.82
N THR A 553 -29.12 -19.26 -15.68
CA THR A 553 -28.91 -20.04 -14.46
C THR A 553 -27.52 -20.65 -14.48
N VAL A 554 -26.93 -20.95 -13.30
CA VAL A 554 -25.53 -21.36 -13.17
C VAL A 554 -25.41 -22.71 -12.47
N VAL A 555 -24.70 -23.62 -13.12
CA VAL A 555 -24.10 -24.81 -12.50
C VAL A 555 -22.62 -24.51 -12.33
N PHE A 556 -22.14 -24.44 -11.09
CA PHE A 556 -20.75 -24.12 -10.79
C PHE A 556 -19.97 -25.36 -10.35
N LYS A 557 -18.92 -25.68 -11.10
CA LYS A 557 -17.94 -26.72 -10.81
C LYS A 557 -16.60 -26.04 -10.47
N PRO A 558 -16.23 -25.89 -9.20
CA PRO A 558 -14.90 -25.37 -8.84
C PRO A 558 -13.79 -26.36 -9.17
N ALA A 559 -12.54 -25.87 -9.21
CA ALA A 559 -11.36 -26.72 -9.15
C ALA A 559 -11.32 -27.49 -7.83
N SER A 560 -10.80 -28.73 -7.87
CA SER A 560 -10.71 -29.60 -6.69
C SER A 560 -9.85 -29.00 -5.57
N ASP A 561 -8.82 -28.23 -5.94
CA ASP A 561 -7.90 -27.60 -4.98
C ASP A 561 -8.43 -26.26 -4.41
N ALA A 562 -9.63 -25.82 -4.81
CA ALA A 562 -10.21 -24.54 -4.39
C ALA A 562 -11.66 -24.66 -3.92
N VAL A 563 -12.11 -25.87 -3.56
CA VAL A 563 -13.52 -26.14 -3.22
C VAL A 563 -13.95 -25.40 -1.95
N PHE A 564 -13.06 -25.28 -0.97
CA PHE A 564 -13.38 -24.63 0.30
C PHE A 564 -13.56 -23.13 0.12
N THR A 565 -12.68 -22.47 -0.64
CA THR A 565 -12.83 -21.05 -0.99
C THR A 565 -14.08 -20.82 -1.85
N ALA A 566 -14.31 -21.69 -2.84
CA ALA A 566 -15.48 -21.62 -3.71
C ALA A 566 -16.81 -21.78 -2.95
N TRP A 567 -16.82 -22.59 -1.89
CA TRP A 567 -17.96 -22.74 -0.99
C TRP A 567 -18.27 -21.44 -0.25
N VAL A 568 -17.27 -20.82 0.37
CA VAL A 568 -17.42 -19.52 1.06
C VAL A 568 -17.90 -18.43 0.09
N LEU A 569 -17.37 -18.42 -1.14
CA LEU A 569 -17.84 -17.54 -2.21
C LEU A 569 -19.33 -17.76 -2.52
N CYS A 570 -19.78 -19.00 -2.75
CA CYS A 570 -21.18 -19.29 -3.06
C CYS A 570 -22.15 -18.87 -1.95
N GLN A 571 -21.73 -18.99 -0.69
CA GLN A 571 -22.53 -18.52 0.44
C GLN A 571 -22.82 -17.02 0.38
N CYS A 572 -21.89 -16.20 -0.14
CA CYS A 572 -22.13 -14.77 -0.35
C CYS A 572 -23.28 -14.53 -1.33
N PHE A 573 -23.34 -15.29 -2.44
CA PHE A 573 -24.43 -15.18 -3.41
C PHE A 573 -25.78 -15.61 -2.82
N TRP A 574 -25.81 -16.70 -2.07
CA TRP A 574 -27.04 -17.19 -1.47
C TRP A 574 -27.57 -16.26 -0.37
N ARG A 575 -26.69 -15.68 0.46
CA ARG A 575 -27.08 -14.66 1.45
C ARG A 575 -27.62 -13.38 0.79
N ALA A 576 -27.07 -12.99 -0.37
CA ALA A 576 -27.56 -11.87 -1.16
C ALA A 576 -28.94 -12.10 -1.82
N GLY A 577 -29.44 -13.34 -1.79
CA GLY A 577 -30.74 -13.73 -2.32
C GLY A 577 -30.72 -14.37 -3.71
N VAL A 578 -29.55 -14.79 -4.22
CA VAL A 578 -29.52 -15.69 -5.38
C VAL A 578 -30.01 -17.05 -4.93
N SER A 579 -31.04 -17.60 -5.60
CA SER A 579 -31.58 -18.90 -5.22
C SER A 579 -30.54 -20.01 -5.39
N ARG A 580 -30.58 -20.99 -4.49
CA ARG A 580 -29.82 -22.25 -4.57
C ARG A 580 -30.26 -23.16 -5.72
N ASN A 581 -31.39 -22.90 -6.39
CA ASN A 581 -31.74 -23.53 -7.66
C ASN A 581 -31.09 -22.80 -8.86
N THR A 582 -30.86 -21.49 -8.71
CA THR A 582 -30.27 -20.63 -9.75
C THR A 582 -28.77 -20.73 -9.78
N LEU A 583 -28.09 -20.72 -8.62
CA LEU A 583 -26.66 -20.98 -8.48
C LEU A 583 -26.47 -22.28 -7.69
N GLN A 584 -26.08 -23.33 -8.41
CA GLN A 584 -25.85 -24.67 -7.86
C GLN A 584 -24.36 -24.97 -7.74
N PHE A 585 -23.95 -25.57 -6.63
CA PHE A 585 -22.56 -25.88 -6.29
C PHE A 585 -22.28 -27.38 -6.45
N VAL A 586 -21.46 -27.74 -7.44
CA VAL A 586 -21.28 -29.11 -7.91
C VAL A 586 -19.78 -29.49 -7.98
N PRO A 587 -19.06 -29.53 -6.84
CA PRO A 587 -17.71 -30.09 -6.81
C PRO A 587 -17.77 -31.58 -7.21
N CYS A 588 -16.95 -31.98 -8.16
CA CYS A 588 -16.99 -33.34 -8.72
C CYS A 588 -15.66 -33.71 -9.37
N SER A 589 -15.46 -35.02 -9.63
CA SER A 589 -14.31 -35.50 -10.39
C SER A 589 -14.29 -34.90 -11.80
N GLY A 590 -13.19 -34.24 -12.16
CA GLY A 590 -12.99 -33.69 -13.50
C GLY A 590 -12.92 -34.76 -14.59
N ALA A 591 -12.45 -35.96 -14.26
CA ALA A 591 -12.31 -37.07 -15.21
C ALA A 591 -13.60 -37.86 -15.39
N GLU A 592 -14.33 -38.12 -14.31
CA GLU A 592 -15.49 -39.01 -14.34
C GLU A 592 -16.82 -38.28 -14.56
N VAL A 593 -17.04 -37.16 -13.85
CA VAL A 593 -18.32 -36.43 -13.85
C VAL A 593 -18.24 -35.13 -14.65
N GLY A 594 -17.04 -34.59 -14.85
CA GLY A 594 -16.80 -33.45 -15.74
C GLY A 594 -17.38 -33.64 -17.15
N PRO A 595 -17.06 -34.75 -17.87
CA PRO A 595 -17.59 -35.01 -19.21
C PRO A 595 -19.11 -35.13 -19.24
N VAL A 596 -19.71 -35.65 -18.15
CA VAL A 596 -21.17 -35.68 -18.01
C VAL A 596 -21.67 -34.27 -18.11
N LEU A 597 -21.20 -33.34 -17.26
CA LEU A 597 -21.61 -31.93 -17.25
C LEU A 597 -21.42 -31.25 -18.61
N THR A 598 -20.24 -31.37 -19.22
CA THR A 598 -19.84 -30.60 -20.41
C THR A 598 -20.47 -31.10 -21.72
N ALA A 599 -20.80 -32.39 -21.82
CA ALA A 599 -21.38 -32.98 -23.04
C ALA A 599 -22.92 -32.86 -23.14
N SER A 600 -23.56 -32.20 -22.18
CA SER A 600 -25.02 -32.16 -22.09
C SER A 600 -25.65 -31.12 -23.02
N PRO A 601 -26.70 -31.47 -23.78
CA PRO A 601 -27.43 -30.50 -24.59
C PRO A 601 -28.23 -29.50 -23.75
N LEU A 602 -28.40 -29.75 -22.43
CA LEU A 602 -29.02 -28.81 -21.49
C LEU A 602 -28.08 -27.69 -21.02
N VAL A 603 -26.79 -27.72 -21.39
CA VAL A 603 -25.83 -26.67 -21.07
C VAL A 603 -25.64 -25.81 -22.31
N ASP A 604 -26.08 -24.55 -22.24
CA ASP A 604 -26.13 -23.64 -23.39
C ASP A 604 -24.82 -22.84 -23.56
N CYS A 605 -24.09 -22.65 -22.46
CA CYS A 605 -22.73 -22.09 -22.50
C CYS A 605 -21.84 -22.63 -21.39
N ILE A 606 -20.54 -22.64 -21.67
CA ILE A 606 -19.49 -23.01 -20.73
C ILE A 606 -18.54 -21.84 -20.60
N ILE A 607 -18.28 -21.40 -19.37
CA ILE A 607 -17.20 -20.46 -19.03
C ILE A 607 -16.12 -21.29 -18.35
N LEU A 608 -14.99 -21.45 -19.03
CA LEU A 608 -13.82 -22.18 -18.55
C LEU A 608 -12.67 -21.20 -18.37
N THR A 609 -12.08 -21.20 -17.18
CA THR A 609 -10.68 -20.80 -17.03
C THR A 609 -9.88 -22.02 -16.57
N GLY A 610 -8.86 -22.40 -17.35
CA GLY A 610 -8.01 -23.54 -17.01
C GLY A 610 -7.11 -24.02 -18.14
N GLY A 611 -6.74 -25.30 -18.12
CA GLY A 611 -5.82 -25.87 -19.10
C GLY A 611 -6.37 -25.89 -20.53
N THR A 612 -5.52 -25.58 -21.51
CA THR A 612 -5.86 -25.63 -22.95
C THR A 612 -6.39 -27.00 -23.37
N ASP A 613 -5.79 -28.08 -22.87
CA ASP A 613 -6.24 -29.46 -23.13
C ASP A 613 -7.66 -29.73 -22.62
N THR A 614 -8.07 -29.09 -21.52
CA THR A 614 -9.44 -29.20 -21.02
C THR A 614 -10.41 -28.50 -21.95
N GLY A 615 -10.09 -27.28 -22.41
CA GLY A 615 -10.91 -26.57 -23.40
C GLY A 615 -11.06 -27.34 -24.71
N LEU A 616 -9.95 -27.89 -25.23
CA LEU A 616 -9.97 -28.71 -26.45
C LEU A 616 -10.78 -29.99 -26.29
N ARG A 617 -10.68 -30.67 -25.14
CA ARG A 617 -11.50 -31.86 -24.85
C ARG A 617 -12.99 -31.53 -24.77
N ILE A 618 -13.36 -30.40 -24.18
CA ILE A 618 -14.76 -29.93 -24.17
C ILE A 618 -15.27 -29.73 -25.59
N LEU A 619 -14.50 -29.07 -26.46
CA LEU A 619 -14.88 -28.88 -27.87
C LEU A 619 -14.97 -30.19 -28.65
N GLN A 620 -14.12 -31.18 -28.35
CA GLN A 620 -14.23 -32.52 -28.96
C GLN A 620 -15.51 -33.24 -28.52
N GLN A 621 -15.90 -33.11 -27.24
CA GLN A 621 -17.07 -33.77 -26.66
C GLN A 621 -18.39 -33.06 -27.02
N ALA A 622 -18.38 -31.73 -27.09
CA ALA A 622 -19.53 -30.89 -27.39
C ALA A 622 -19.18 -29.80 -28.44
N PRO A 623 -18.98 -30.16 -29.72
CA PRO A 623 -18.49 -29.23 -30.75
C PRO A 623 -19.36 -27.99 -30.99
N SER A 624 -20.64 -28.05 -30.63
CA SER A 624 -21.61 -26.95 -30.82
C SER A 624 -21.80 -26.08 -29.57
N VAL A 625 -21.14 -26.40 -28.45
CA VAL A 625 -21.31 -25.63 -27.21
C VAL A 625 -20.69 -24.23 -27.35
N TYR A 626 -21.35 -23.22 -26.80
CA TYR A 626 -20.72 -21.90 -26.68
C TYR A 626 -19.68 -21.96 -25.55
N LEU A 627 -18.41 -22.08 -25.91
CA LEU A 627 -17.30 -22.12 -24.97
C LEU A 627 -16.56 -20.78 -24.93
N ALA A 628 -16.62 -20.10 -23.79
CA ALA A 628 -15.69 -19.02 -23.45
C ALA A 628 -14.56 -19.62 -22.61
N ALA A 629 -13.41 -19.88 -23.24
CA ALA A 629 -12.26 -20.48 -22.59
C ALA A 629 -11.09 -19.50 -22.50
N GLU A 630 -10.71 -19.11 -21.29
CA GLU A 630 -9.43 -18.47 -21.01
C GLU A 630 -8.45 -19.56 -20.55
N THR A 631 -7.29 -19.62 -21.20
CA THR A 631 -6.34 -20.72 -21.04
C THR A 631 -4.92 -20.21 -20.91
N GLY A 632 -4.01 -21.08 -20.46
CA GLY A 632 -2.62 -20.72 -20.18
C GLY A 632 -1.92 -19.95 -21.32
N GLY A 633 -1.02 -19.06 -20.91
CA GLY A 633 -0.16 -18.28 -21.80
C GLY A 633 1.32 -18.60 -21.59
N LYS A 634 2.14 -18.38 -22.61
CA LYS A 634 3.60 -18.33 -22.48
C LYS A 634 4.04 -16.87 -22.55
N ASN A 635 3.74 -16.14 -21.48
CA ASN A 635 3.98 -14.71 -21.39
C ASN A 635 5.49 -14.42 -21.33
N ALA A 636 5.94 -13.39 -22.02
CA ALA A 636 7.35 -12.98 -22.08
C ALA A 636 7.48 -11.48 -21.83
N THR A 637 8.46 -11.11 -21.00
CA THR A 637 8.89 -9.72 -20.79
C THR A 637 10.27 -9.55 -21.42
N ILE A 638 10.44 -8.50 -22.24
CA ILE A 638 11.72 -8.21 -22.92
C ILE A 638 12.39 -7.04 -22.20
N VAL A 639 13.52 -7.30 -21.55
CA VAL A 639 14.34 -6.28 -20.91
C VAL A 639 15.48 -5.93 -21.86
N THR A 640 15.51 -4.66 -22.30
CA THR A 640 16.57 -4.14 -23.18
C THR A 640 17.62 -3.39 -22.38
N ASP A 641 18.78 -3.10 -22.98
CA ASP A 641 19.84 -2.31 -22.34
C ASP A 641 19.40 -0.87 -21.95
N MET A 642 18.27 -0.40 -22.49
CA MET A 642 17.69 0.93 -22.20
C MET A 642 16.63 0.89 -21.09
N ALA A 643 16.33 -0.29 -20.53
CA ALA A 643 15.34 -0.41 -19.47
C ALA A 643 15.86 0.13 -18.14
N ASP A 644 14.95 0.67 -17.33
CA ASP A 644 15.19 0.83 -15.91
C ASP A 644 15.25 -0.58 -15.29
N LYS A 645 16.44 -0.96 -14.83
CA LYS A 645 16.70 -2.32 -14.31
C LYS A 645 16.00 -2.55 -12.98
N ASP A 646 15.92 -1.53 -12.12
CA ASP A 646 15.30 -1.64 -10.81
C ASP A 646 13.79 -1.89 -10.97
N GLN A 647 13.16 -1.20 -11.91
CA GLN A 647 11.75 -1.41 -12.25
C GLN A 647 11.50 -2.74 -12.99
N ALA A 648 12.48 -3.27 -13.72
CA ALA A 648 12.34 -4.54 -14.43
C ALA A 648 12.55 -5.77 -13.53
N ILE A 649 13.29 -5.63 -12.42
CA ILE A 649 13.50 -6.70 -11.43
C ILE A 649 12.30 -6.82 -10.49
N LYS A 650 11.68 -5.68 -10.15
CA LYS A 650 10.39 -5.63 -9.43
C LYS A 650 9.28 -6.22 -10.27
#